data_AF-A0AA39FY71-F1
#
_entry.id   AF-A0AA39FY71-F1
#
_cell.length_a   1.000
_cell.length_b   1.000
_cell.length_c   1.000
_cell.angle_alpha   90.00
_cell.angle_beta   90.00
_cell.angle_gamma   90.00
#
_symmetry.space_group_name_H-M   'P 1'
#
loop_
_entity.id
_entity.type
_entity.pdbx_description
1 polymer ?
#
loop_
_entity_poly.entity_id
_entity_poly.type
_entity_poly.pdbx_seq_one_letter_code
_entity_poly.pdbx_strand_id
1 'polypeptide(L)'
;MVSFAYFTHIEGQRNKCEDTFNKISSAQIILLFAPKNIDSIRGKLVIYYFNPEFKPNDTITVHVNQTDLKQKVFSTYHFYPTSSSGIIYSGINARWVSYSNELKYKEQCLGYSTSWVRDGVSINITCLSTHPNWMYQYKNVLRNRALSSVIIPGTHNSGSYSKTIPQSMVDKFAATQDRDISEQLISGTRYFDLRPGNKNGYWIVHGGFFMNEMGKIIDDVKAFINNTNELVILSFKEFPIGFSKSSDHRNFIQYLENQFKGYLLPRASKLWEITFREIWKSTTRLIISYDNNLYNKSPLMWPPIRQMWGDVHPKQDLNGLKNYLKLAENTRILPRASMAEYTLDTYTVVNHAISDAFGMTHTSLLQLAAAVGPNVTQWYNELFYQNASIIAVDYLDTTGIVEVAIEWNKRRFSPCFYHYHDIIRRRFKPDDRIALTYKMIARDQNMTRFYYPTSMKGTILTNIAPTELSYTGESIYKQQCLGYYAHWLRNDTKMTTTCLSTRPDWMFEQMNIIRNHKLISLFIPGTHNSGSYLKAEVQSVIEQFTVTQERNITEQLIAGARYFDFRPAIKKVEQTEYWIAHGSYFMNKMDDVLNDIKTFMLNTQEIVIISFKEFPIGFEKKADHLNFIQYLEKKFVGHIYERTRKLWEVTLRDIWKSGTRLLISYDNNNYQKSSKIWPRIPHMWGDIRPSSGLEALRSYLTMADANPTHPRVSMPQFTLNAMTIASHAIADVLGMEHTSLRVLGAIVGHNVTQWYNEIFYRNTSFVAVDYMDATGIVEIAIEWNERRFST
;
A
#
# COMPACT_ATOMS: atom_id res chain seq x y z
N MET A 1 -41.03 -8.45 -46.03
CA MET A 1 -41.83 -9.41 -45.23
C MET A 1 -41.08 -9.72 -43.95
N VAL A 2 -41.68 -9.37 -42.79
CA VAL A 2 -41.77 -10.14 -41.51
C VAL A 2 -40.48 -10.83 -40.99
N SER A 3 -39.96 -10.72 -39.76
CA SER A 3 -40.35 -10.13 -38.47
C SER A 3 -39.12 -10.11 -37.53
N PHE A 4 -39.20 -9.29 -36.48
CA PHE A 4 -38.42 -9.32 -35.25
C PHE A 4 -38.49 -10.65 -34.48
N ALA A 5 -37.48 -10.89 -33.64
CA ALA A 5 -37.66 -11.49 -32.31
C ALA A 5 -36.81 -10.73 -31.27
N TYR A 6 -37.52 -10.12 -30.32
CA TYR A 6 -37.04 -9.52 -29.09
C TYR A 6 -36.71 -10.63 -28.06
N PHE A 7 -35.72 -10.38 -27.19
CA PHE A 7 -35.82 -10.79 -25.79
C PHE A 7 -35.50 -9.59 -24.90
N THR A 8 -36.55 -8.99 -24.33
CA THR A 8 -36.52 -8.19 -23.12
C THR A 8 -36.70 -9.13 -21.93
N HIS A 9 -35.69 -9.25 -21.06
CA HIS A 9 -35.94 -9.50 -19.64
C HIS A 9 -34.76 -9.16 -18.74
N ILE A 10 -34.61 -7.88 -18.35
CA ILE A 10 -34.20 -7.48 -16.98
C ILE A 10 -34.91 -6.15 -16.61
N GLU A 11 -36.23 -6.08 -16.71
CA GLU A 11 -37.03 -5.07 -15.98
C GLU A 11 -37.83 -5.67 -14.82
N GLY A 12 -37.83 -7.02 -14.68
CA GLY A 12 -38.36 -7.72 -13.51
C GLY A 12 -37.36 -7.94 -12.36
N GLN A 13 -36.04 -7.76 -12.60
CA GLN A 13 -35.03 -7.83 -11.53
C GLN A 13 -34.59 -6.45 -11.01
N ARG A 14 -34.90 -5.34 -11.70
CA ARG A 14 -34.59 -3.99 -11.18
C ARG A 14 -35.31 -3.71 -9.86
N ASN A 15 -36.62 -4.00 -9.80
CA ASN A 15 -37.40 -3.80 -8.57
C ASN A 15 -37.02 -4.77 -7.43
N LYS A 16 -36.69 -6.03 -7.73
CA LYS A 16 -36.16 -6.98 -6.72
C LYS A 16 -34.74 -6.64 -6.27
N CYS A 17 -33.94 -6.07 -7.17
CA CYS A 17 -32.61 -5.59 -6.80
C CYS A 17 -32.67 -4.30 -6.02
N GLU A 18 -33.52 -3.33 -6.33
CA GLU A 18 -33.66 -2.12 -5.51
C GLU A 18 -34.01 -2.46 -4.04
N ASP A 19 -34.95 -3.38 -3.80
CA ASP A 19 -35.30 -3.83 -2.44
C ASP A 19 -34.19 -4.62 -1.71
N THR A 20 -33.37 -5.37 -2.44
CA THR A 20 -32.27 -6.17 -1.86
C THR A 20 -30.97 -5.37 -1.74
N PHE A 21 -30.74 -4.45 -2.67
CA PHE A 21 -29.64 -3.49 -2.72
C PHE A 21 -29.78 -2.45 -1.61
N ASN A 22 -31.00 -1.97 -1.34
CA ASN A 22 -31.28 -1.12 -0.18
C ASN A 22 -31.02 -1.83 1.16
N LYS A 23 -30.96 -3.17 1.19
CA LYS A 23 -30.65 -3.97 2.40
C LYS A 23 -29.18 -4.33 2.57
N ILE A 24 -28.40 -4.35 1.47
CA ILE A 24 -26.97 -4.68 1.49
C ILE A 24 -26.21 -3.47 0.98
N SER A 25 -25.72 -2.68 1.94
CA SER A 25 -24.89 -1.50 1.68
C SER A 25 -23.69 -1.82 0.78
N SER A 26 -23.45 -0.95 -0.20
CA SER A 26 -22.26 -0.97 -1.04
C SER A 26 -20.98 -0.66 -0.25
N ALA A 27 -21.08 0.13 0.82
CA ALA A 27 -20.02 0.38 1.77
C ALA A 27 -19.74 -0.84 2.66
N GLN A 28 -18.45 -1.14 2.86
CA GLN A 28 -17.90 -2.17 3.72
C GLN A 28 -16.78 -1.55 4.56
N ILE A 29 -16.78 -1.86 5.85
CA ILE A 29 -15.69 -1.52 6.78
C ILE A 29 -15.33 -2.79 7.53
N ILE A 30 -14.07 -3.17 7.44
CA ILE A 30 -13.51 -4.36 8.09
C ILE A 30 -12.42 -3.90 9.06
N LEU A 31 -12.54 -4.32 10.32
CA LEU A 31 -11.54 -4.10 11.35
C LEU A 31 -10.58 -5.29 11.44
N LEU A 32 -9.29 -5.00 11.42
CA LEU A 32 -8.18 -5.95 11.51
C LEU A 32 -7.27 -5.60 12.68
N PHE A 33 -6.38 -6.52 13.05
CA PHE A 33 -5.34 -6.26 14.03
C PHE A 33 -3.97 -6.06 13.37
N ALA A 34 -3.19 -5.14 13.94
CA ALA A 34 -1.76 -5.02 13.70
C ALA A 34 -0.98 -5.09 15.03
N PRO A 35 0.28 -5.55 14.99
CA PRO A 35 1.15 -5.57 16.16
C PRO A 35 1.42 -4.14 16.66
N LYS A 36 1.57 -3.98 17.98
CA LYS A 36 1.82 -2.66 18.60
C LYS A 36 3.27 -2.21 18.40
N ASN A 37 4.19 -3.17 18.45
CA ASN A 37 5.64 -3.09 18.32
C ASN A 37 6.18 -4.51 18.01
N ILE A 38 7.51 -4.69 17.97
CA ILE A 38 8.18 -5.97 17.74
C ILE A 38 7.78 -7.05 18.78
N ASP A 39 7.45 -6.64 20.00
CA ASP A 39 7.22 -7.54 21.14
C ASP A 39 5.73 -7.81 21.44
N SER A 40 4.80 -7.31 20.64
CA SER A 40 3.37 -7.41 20.93
C SER A 40 2.57 -7.81 19.71
N ILE A 41 2.05 -9.03 19.76
CA ILE A 41 1.37 -9.77 18.69
C ILE A 41 0.19 -8.98 18.10
N ARG A 42 -0.54 -8.25 18.94
CA ARG A 42 -1.72 -7.46 18.60
C ARG A 42 -1.84 -6.28 19.53
N GLY A 43 -1.90 -5.08 18.99
CA GLY A 43 -2.26 -3.95 19.85
C GLY A 43 -2.75 -2.71 19.13
N LYS A 44 -2.92 -2.73 17.81
CA LYS A 44 -3.53 -1.62 17.07
C LYS A 44 -4.63 -2.12 16.15
N LEU A 45 -5.70 -1.32 16.00
CA LEU A 45 -6.72 -1.57 14.97
C LEU A 45 -6.24 -1.04 13.61
N VAL A 46 -6.47 -1.82 12.57
CA VAL A 46 -6.36 -1.40 11.17
C VAL A 46 -7.75 -1.44 10.57
N ILE A 47 -8.09 -0.42 9.77
CA ILE A 47 -9.39 -0.28 9.15
C ILE A 47 -9.19 -0.46 7.65
N TYR A 48 -9.70 -1.55 7.09
CA TYR A 48 -9.92 -1.65 5.65
C TYR A 48 -11.31 -1.12 5.34
N TYR A 49 -11.42 -0.26 4.33
CA TYR A 49 -12.69 0.30 3.89
C TYR A 49 -12.85 0.22 2.39
N PHE A 50 -14.08 -0.05 1.95
CA PHE A 50 -14.45 -0.10 0.55
C PHE A 50 -15.87 0.40 0.36
N ASN A 51 -16.04 1.48 -0.40
CA ASN A 51 -17.33 1.99 -0.83
C ASN A 51 -17.23 2.46 -2.28
N PRO A 52 -17.70 1.68 -3.27
CA PRO A 52 -17.63 2.07 -4.68
C PRO A 52 -18.48 3.32 -5.00
N GLU A 53 -19.46 3.63 -4.15
CA GLU A 53 -20.31 4.81 -4.23
C GLU A 53 -19.86 5.93 -3.27
N PHE A 54 -18.59 5.92 -2.85
CA PHE A 54 -17.96 6.96 -2.03
C PHE A 54 -18.26 8.36 -2.56
N LYS A 55 -18.64 9.27 -1.66
CA LYS A 55 -18.78 10.70 -1.92
C LYS A 55 -17.73 11.51 -1.14
N PRO A 56 -17.25 12.63 -1.69
CA PRO A 56 -16.47 13.60 -0.90
C PRO A 56 -17.26 13.99 0.36
N ASN A 57 -16.58 14.02 1.51
CA ASN A 57 -17.12 14.27 2.86
C ASN A 57 -17.76 13.07 3.58
N ASP A 58 -17.83 11.90 2.95
CA ASP A 58 -18.11 10.67 3.70
C ASP A 58 -17.08 10.50 4.83
N THR A 59 -17.52 9.98 5.98
CA THR A 59 -16.69 9.73 7.16
C THR A 59 -16.84 8.30 7.64
N ILE A 60 -15.76 7.73 8.17
CA ILE A 60 -15.76 6.46 8.88
C ILE A 60 -15.62 6.78 10.36
N THR A 61 -16.54 6.27 11.15
CA THR A 61 -16.52 6.44 12.61
C THR A 61 -16.21 5.11 13.26
N VAL A 62 -15.33 5.08 14.25
CA VAL A 62 -15.01 3.88 15.06
C VAL A 62 -15.37 4.16 16.51
N HIS A 63 -16.20 3.29 17.08
CA HIS A 63 -16.62 3.36 18.48
C HIS A 63 -15.93 2.24 19.29
N VAL A 64 -15.34 2.61 20.42
CA VAL A 64 -14.62 1.69 21.31
C VAL A 64 -15.44 1.38 22.57
N ASN A 65 -15.30 0.16 23.08
CA ASN A 65 -16.05 -0.43 24.20
C ASN A 65 -17.56 -0.59 23.91
N GLN A 66 -17.93 -0.77 22.64
CA GLN A 66 -19.30 -1.05 22.25
C GLN A 66 -19.46 -2.55 21.97
N THR A 67 -20.00 -3.28 22.94
CA THR A 67 -20.21 -4.75 22.85
C THR A 67 -21.58 -5.11 22.28
N ASP A 68 -22.52 -4.16 22.30
CA ASP A 68 -23.81 -4.22 21.62
C ASP A 68 -24.00 -2.90 20.85
N LEU A 69 -24.42 -3.00 19.59
CA LEU A 69 -24.70 -1.83 18.73
C LEU A 69 -25.76 -0.89 19.34
N LYS A 70 -26.54 -1.35 20.33
CA LYS A 70 -27.53 -0.56 21.08
C LYS A 70 -26.98 0.14 22.34
N GLN A 71 -25.75 -0.15 22.77
CA GLN A 71 -25.12 0.47 23.96
C GLN A 71 -24.64 1.91 23.72
N LYS A 72 -24.54 2.70 24.80
CA LYS A 72 -24.01 4.07 24.79
C LYS A 72 -22.51 4.05 24.46
N VAL A 73 -22.10 4.91 23.51
CA VAL A 73 -20.73 5.00 23.00
C VAL A 73 -19.80 5.67 24.02
N PHE A 74 -18.61 5.10 24.25
CA PHE A 74 -17.61 5.65 25.19
C PHE A 74 -16.57 6.55 24.53
N SER A 75 -15.93 6.06 23.46
CA SER A 75 -14.93 6.81 22.69
C SER A 75 -15.22 6.67 21.21
N THR A 76 -15.20 7.80 20.50
CA THR A 76 -15.49 7.88 19.07
C THR A 76 -14.28 8.46 18.33
N TYR A 77 -13.81 7.76 17.31
CA TYR A 77 -12.74 8.20 16.41
C TYR A 77 -13.32 8.42 15.02
N HIS A 78 -12.91 9.51 14.37
CA HIS A 78 -13.38 9.85 13.03
C HIS A 78 -12.23 9.78 12.03
N PHE A 79 -12.48 9.12 10.91
CA PHE A 79 -11.57 8.98 9.79
C PHE A 79 -12.25 9.48 8.53
N TYR A 80 -11.48 10.11 7.66
CA TYR A 80 -11.99 10.78 6.46
C TYR A 80 -11.45 10.05 5.23
N PRO A 81 -12.18 9.05 4.67
CA PRO A 81 -11.75 8.34 3.47
C PRO A 81 -11.49 9.35 2.34
N THR A 82 -10.36 9.17 1.64
CA THR A 82 -9.95 10.03 0.51
C THR A 82 -10.30 9.41 -0.84
N SER A 83 -10.73 8.16 -0.85
CA SER A 83 -11.08 7.41 -2.05
C SER A 83 -12.19 6.39 -1.74
N SER A 84 -12.60 5.62 -2.76
CA SER A 84 -13.54 4.52 -2.60
C SER A 84 -12.96 3.28 -1.92
N SER A 85 -11.64 3.21 -1.69
CA SER A 85 -10.97 2.06 -1.07
C SER A 85 -9.68 2.48 -0.37
N GLY A 86 -9.46 1.98 0.84
CA GLY A 86 -8.18 2.17 1.48
C GLY A 86 -7.99 1.39 2.77
N ILE A 87 -6.78 1.51 3.29
CA ILE A 87 -6.34 0.91 4.55
C ILE A 87 -5.87 2.04 5.45
N ILE A 88 -6.39 2.09 6.68
CA ILE A 88 -6.04 3.09 7.69
C ILE A 88 -5.44 2.37 8.89
N TYR A 89 -4.17 2.67 9.19
CA TYR A 89 -3.54 2.29 10.45
C TYR A 89 -3.97 3.27 11.53
N SER A 90 -5.04 2.94 12.26
CA SER A 90 -5.81 3.89 13.07
C SER A 90 -5.05 4.47 14.28
N GLY A 91 -3.99 3.79 14.74
CA GLY A 91 -3.31 4.10 15.99
C GLY A 91 -4.11 3.76 17.27
N ILE A 92 -5.37 3.28 17.14
CA ILE A 92 -6.23 2.92 18.26
C ILE A 92 -5.69 1.65 18.90
N ASN A 93 -5.38 1.71 20.20
CA ASN A 93 -4.93 0.53 20.92
C ASN A 93 -6.08 -0.47 21.09
N ALA A 94 -5.90 -1.69 20.59
CA ALA A 94 -6.87 -2.75 20.75
C ALA A 94 -6.55 -3.58 22.01
N ARG A 95 -7.51 -3.71 22.92
CA ARG A 95 -7.46 -4.70 24.00
C ARG A 95 -7.55 -6.11 23.44
N TRP A 96 -6.71 -7.00 23.94
CA TRP A 96 -6.85 -8.43 23.66
C TRP A 96 -8.16 -8.91 24.29
N VAL A 97 -9.07 -9.36 23.43
CA VAL A 97 -10.26 -10.08 23.86
C VAL A 97 -9.94 -11.55 23.64
N SER A 98 -9.52 -12.24 24.70
CA SER A 98 -9.70 -13.70 24.72
C SER A 98 -11.16 -13.95 24.41
N TYR A 99 -11.46 -14.81 23.42
CA TYR A 99 -12.79 -15.40 23.42
C TYR A 99 -12.96 -15.99 24.82
N SER A 100 -13.96 -15.54 25.57
CA SER A 100 -14.07 -15.73 27.02
C SER A 100 -13.65 -17.14 27.48
N ASN A 101 -13.22 -17.29 28.74
CA ASN A 101 -12.92 -18.61 29.35
C ASN A 101 -14.03 -19.66 29.07
N GLU A 102 -15.26 -19.23 28.82
CA GLU A 102 -16.31 -19.99 28.17
C GLU A 102 -16.51 -19.54 26.72
N LEU A 103 -16.15 -20.37 25.75
CA LEU A 103 -16.36 -20.09 24.33
C LEU A 103 -17.86 -20.01 24.02
N LYS A 104 -18.33 -18.81 23.67
CA LYS A 104 -19.71 -18.60 23.23
C LYS A 104 -19.77 -18.92 21.75
N TYR A 105 -20.25 -20.12 21.39
CA TYR A 105 -20.49 -20.56 19.99
C TYR A 105 -21.63 -19.77 19.32
N LYS A 106 -21.64 -18.45 19.48
CA LYS A 106 -22.59 -17.48 18.93
C LYS A 106 -21.81 -16.25 18.45
N GLU A 107 -22.36 -15.57 17.45
CA GLU A 107 -21.83 -14.29 16.96
C GLU A 107 -21.89 -13.22 18.06
N GLN A 108 -20.80 -12.48 18.24
CA GLN A 108 -20.70 -11.39 19.22
C GLN A 108 -19.70 -10.33 18.75
N CYS A 109 -20.00 -9.05 19.01
CA CYS A 109 -19.06 -7.95 18.80
C CYS A 109 -17.99 -7.92 19.92
N LEU A 110 -16.74 -7.69 19.54
CA LEU A 110 -15.57 -7.70 20.41
C LEU A 110 -15.22 -6.30 20.96
N GLY A 111 -16.23 -5.44 21.11
CA GLY A 111 -16.06 -4.11 21.72
C GLY A 111 -15.68 -2.99 20.76
N TYR A 112 -15.60 -3.24 19.45
CA TYR A 112 -15.31 -2.22 18.44
C TYR A 112 -16.38 -2.25 17.36
N SER A 113 -17.10 -1.14 17.20
CA SER A 113 -18.04 -0.95 16.09
C SER A 113 -17.53 0.14 15.16
N THR A 114 -17.98 0.10 13.91
CA THR A 114 -17.68 1.12 12.92
C THR A 114 -18.93 1.50 12.16
N SER A 115 -18.96 2.73 11.66
CA SER A 115 -20.02 3.18 10.77
C SER A 115 -19.50 4.03 9.64
N TRP A 116 -20.01 3.79 8.43
CA TRP A 116 -19.86 4.71 7.31
C TRP A 116 -20.95 5.76 7.41
N VAL A 117 -20.57 7.03 7.47
CA VAL A 117 -21.46 8.17 7.70
C VAL A 117 -21.42 9.09 6.49
N ARG A 118 -22.60 9.44 5.98
CA ARG A 118 -22.82 10.38 4.89
C ARG A 118 -23.83 11.42 5.32
N ASP A 119 -23.47 12.69 5.21
CA ASP A 119 -24.35 13.82 5.58
C ASP A 119 -24.93 13.68 7.01
N GLY A 120 -24.12 13.15 7.94
CA GLY A 120 -24.53 12.90 9.33
C GLY A 120 -25.34 11.61 9.56
N VAL A 121 -25.63 10.83 8.53
CA VAL A 121 -26.41 9.58 8.61
C VAL A 121 -25.50 8.36 8.41
N SER A 122 -25.58 7.39 9.33
CA SER A 122 -24.89 6.10 9.17
C SER A 122 -25.55 5.26 8.07
N ILE A 123 -24.87 5.07 6.94
CA ILE A 123 -25.35 4.24 5.82
C ILE A 123 -24.90 2.77 5.93
N ASN A 124 -23.89 2.50 6.75
CA ASN A 124 -23.43 1.16 7.08
C ASN A 124 -22.92 1.13 8.52
N ILE A 125 -23.18 0.05 9.26
CA ILE A 125 -22.65 -0.19 10.60
C ILE A 125 -22.16 -1.64 10.66
N THR A 126 -20.92 -1.85 11.10
CA THR A 126 -20.32 -3.18 11.35
C THR A 126 -19.63 -3.20 12.70
N CYS A 127 -19.19 -4.37 13.15
CA CYS A 127 -18.32 -4.49 14.30
C CYS A 127 -17.28 -5.57 14.08
N LEU A 128 -16.16 -5.46 14.79
CA LEU A 128 -15.22 -6.57 14.91
C LEU A 128 -15.92 -7.70 15.68
N SER A 129 -16.11 -8.87 15.07
CA SER A 129 -16.99 -9.91 15.62
C SER A 129 -16.46 -11.33 15.42
N THR A 130 -17.09 -12.28 16.12
CA THR A 130 -16.90 -13.72 15.92
C THR A 130 -17.96 -14.30 14.99
N HIS A 131 -17.62 -15.33 14.22
CA HIS A 131 -18.50 -15.96 13.23
C HIS A 131 -18.63 -17.49 13.37
N PRO A 132 -19.02 -18.03 14.54
CA PRO A 132 -19.04 -19.47 14.77
C PRO A 132 -20.15 -20.22 14.01
N ASN A 133 -21.15 -19.54 13.43
CA ASN A 133 -22.27 -20.20 12.74
C ASN A 133 -22.62 -19.55 11.38
N TRP A 134 -21.68 -18.85 10.75
CA TRP A 134 -21.99 -18.04 9.57
C TRP A 134 -22.55 -18.89 8.41
N MET A 135 -22.04 -20.12 8.17
CA MET A 135 -22.54 -20.93 7.05
C MET A 135 -24.01 -21.31 7.27
N TYR A 136 -24.37 -21.75 8.48
CA TYR A 136 -25.73 -22.13 8.83
C TYR A 136 -26.68 -20.93 8.94
N GLN A 137 -26.21 -19.79 9.46
CA GLN A 137 -26.95 -18.53 9.49
C GLN A 137 -27.36 -18.10 8.07
N TYR A 138 -26.46 -18.27 7.09
CA TYR A 138 -26.73 -17.99 5.68
C TYR A 138 -27.18 -19.23 4.88
N LYS A 139 -27.77 -20.24 5.54
CA LYS A 139 -28.23 -21.49 4.91
C LYS A 139 -29.14 -21.29 3.71
N ASN A 140 -30.02 -20.28 3.74
CA ASN A 140 -30.92 -20.01 2.60
C ASN A 140 -30.16 -19.57 1.34
N VAL A 141 -29.02 -18.91 1.50
CA VAL A 141 -28.14 -18.48 0.40
C VAL A 141 -27.28 -19.65 -0.09
N LEU A 142 -26.74 -20.44 0.85
CA LEU A 142 -25.72 -21.46 0.57
C LEU A 142 -26.29 -22.84 0.20
N ARG A 143 -27.48 -23.22 0.68
CA ARG A 143 -27.99 -24.62 0.60
C ARG A 143 -27.93 -25.24 -0.80
N ASN A 144 -28.14 -24.48 -1.86
CA ASN A 144 -28.15 -25.00 -3.23
C ASN A 144 -26.81 -24.82 -3.96
N ARG A 145 -25.76 -24.40 -3.25
CA ARG A 145 -24.44 -24.13 -3.83
C ARG A 145 -23.54 -25.33 -3.60
N ALA A 146 -22.73 -25.64 -4.61
CA ALA A 146 -21.67 -26.63 -4.51
C ALA A 146 -20.60 -26.15 -3.53
N LEU A 147 -20.02 -27.06 -2.74
CA LEU A 147 -18.97 -26.74 -1.78
C LEU A 147 -17.78 -26.05 -2.45
N SER A 148 -17.38 -26.53 -3.64
CA SER A 148 -16.32 -25.98 -4.47
C SER A 148 -16.51 -24.50 -4.88
N SER A 149 -17.76 -24.01 -4.92
CA SER A 149 -18.12 -22.67 -5.39
C SER A 149 -18.17 -21.59 -4.30
N VAL A 150 -18.16 -22.00 -3.04
CA VAL A 150 -18.25 -21.12 -1.87
C VAL A 150 -16.86 -20.64 -1.47
N ILE A 151 -16.73 -19.37 -1.11
CA ILE A 151 -15.48 -18.85 -0.54
C ILE A 151 -15.34 -19.37 0.88
N ILE A 152 -14.24 -20.05 1.19
CA ILE A 152 -13.99 -20.61 2.52
C ILE A 152 -12.75 -19.96 3.11
N PRO A 153 -12.86 -19.23 4.24
CA PRO A 153 -11.69 -18.72 4.94
C PRO A 153 -10.94 -19.89 5.59
N GLY A 154 -9.62 -19.88 5.42
CA GLY A 154 -8.70 -20.91 5.86
C GLY A 154 -7.47 -20.33 6.55
N THR A 155 -6.72 -21.19 7.23
CA THR A 155 -5.45 -20.82 7.85
C THR A 155 -4.34 -21.74 7.36
N HIS A 156 -3.16 -21.17 7.11
CA HIS A 156 -1.97 -21.92 6.75
C HIS A 156 -1.32 -22.54 7.99
N ASN A 157 -0.91 -23.80 7.85
CA ASN A 157 -0.39 -24.65 8.92
C ASN A 157 -1.14 -24.46 10.26
N SER A 158 -2.45 -24.59 10.25
CA SER A 158 -3.35 -24.05 11.28
C SER A 158 -3.04 -24.48 12.71
N GLY A 159 -2.49 -25.68 12.90
CA GLY A 159 -2.09 -26.20 14.21
C GLY A 159 -0.70 -25.77 14.69
N SER A 160 0.02 -24.97 13.89
CA SER A 160 1.29 -24.34 14.24
C SER A 160 1.07 -23.00 14.95
N TYR A 161 0.32 -23.02 16.06
CA TYR A 161 -0.01 -21.81 16.82
C TYR A 161 0.83 -21.65 18.08
N SER A 162 1.08 -20.39 18.48
CA SER A 162 1.66 -20.02 19.77
C SER A 162 0.85 -18.89 20.41
N LYS A 163 0.36 -19.09 21.64
CA LYS A 163 -0.43 -18.07 22.37
C LYS A 163 0.45 -17.05 23.09
N THR A 164 1.74 -17.30 23.16
CA THR A 164 2.72 -16.42 23.80
C THR A 164 3.32 -15.45 22.78
N ILE A 165 3.82 -14.31 23.26
CA ILE A 165 4.61 -13.40 22.43
C ILE A 165 5.76 -14.18 21.80
N PRO A 166 6.09 -13.98 20.51
CA PRO A 166 7.21 -14.65 19.89
C PRO A 166 8.55 -14.33 20.57
N GLN A 167 8.95 -15.15 21.53
CA GLN A 167 10.18 -14.99 22.30
C GLN A 167 11.27 -15.95 21.81
N SER A 168 10.89 -17.15 21.38
CA SER A 168 11.83 -18.13 20.84
C SER A 168 11.95 -18.06 19.32
N MET A 169 13.05 -18.60 18.77
CA MET A 169 13.22 -18.76 17.32
C MET A 169 12.08 -19.60 16.70
N VAL A 170 11.58 -20.59 17.45
CA VAL A 170 10.44 -21.42 17.03
C VAL A 170 9.17 -20.57 16.94
N ASP A 171 8.90 -19.71 17.92
CA ASP A 171 7.72 -18.83 17.85
C ASP A 171 7.83 -17.81 16.70
N LYS A 172 9.04 -17.30 16.41
CA LYS A 172 9.23 -16.29 15.37
C LYS A 172 9.10 -16.85 13.95
N PHE A 173 9.54 -18.09 13.72
CA PHE A 173 9.70 -18.67 12.39
C PHE A 173 8.95 -19.98 12.13
N ALA A 174 8.39 -20.61 13.16
CA ALA A 174 7.54 -21.80 13.02
C ALA A 174 6.07 -21.52 13.35
N ALA A 175 5.74 -20.57 14.24
CA ALA A 175 4.34 -20.24 14.49
C ALA A 175 3.73 -19.46 13.32
N THR A 176 2.67 -20.00 12.73
CA THR A 176 1.90 -19.39 11.63
C THR A 176 0.58 -18.79 12.12
N GLN A 177 0.17 -19.15 13.32
CA GLN A 177 -1.04 -18.66 13.96
C GLN A 177 -0.77 -18.30 15.42
N ASP A 178 -1.64 -17.49 15.99
CA ASP A 178 -1.60 -17.05 17.39
C ASP A 178 -2.96 -17.26 18.08
N ARG A 179 -3.82 -18.05 17.43
CA ARG A 179 -5.09 -18.57 17.92
C ARG A 179 -5.03 -20.09 17.88
N ASP A 180 -5.55 -20.75 18.90
CA ASP A 180 -5.76 -22.20 18.80
C ASP A 180 -6.89 -22.53 17.82
N ILE A 181 -7.12 -23.83 17.57
CA ILE A 181 -8.11 -24.28 16.59
C ILE A 181 -9.53 -23.87 16.98
N SER A 182 -9.86 -23.96 18.28
CA SER A 182 -11.15 -23.51 18.80
C SER A 182 -11.38 -22.03 18.52
N GLU A 183 -10.38 -21.19 18.78
CA GLU A 183 -10.43 -19.76 18.52
C GLU A 183 -10.53 -19.46 17.02
N GLN A 184 -9.74 -20.10 16.15
CA GLN A 184 -9.84 -19.95 14.69
C GLN A 184 -11.23 -20.33 14.15
N LEU A 185 -11.81 -21.42 14.63
CA LEU A 185 -13.18 -21.85 14.27
C LEU A 185 -14.22 -20.80 14.69
N ILE A 186 -14.08 -20.23 15.89
CA ILE A 186 -14.98 -19.19 16.40
C ILE A 186 -14.81 -17.88 15.64
N SER A 187 -13.60 -17.54 15.20
CA SER A 187 -13.36 -16.39 14.33
C SER A 187 -14.08 -16.53 13.00
N GLY A 188 -14.23 -17.75 12.47
CA GLY A 188 -15.00 -18.03 11.24
C GLY A 188 -14.30 -18.95 10.24
N THR A 189 -13.08 -19.41 10.54
CA THR A 189 -12.30 -20.34 9.70
C THR A 189 -13.00 -21.68 9.57
N ARG A 190 -12.98 -22.26 8.36
CA ARG A 190 -13.59 -23.58 8.08
C ARG A 190 -12.68 -24.53 7.30
N TYR A 191 -11.55 -24.04 6.78
CA TYR A 191 -10.49 -24.86 6.18
C TYR A 191 -9.21 -24.79 7.02
N PHE A 192 -8.66 -25.95 7.36
CA PHE A 192 -7.46 -26.06 8.18
C PHE A 192 -6.40 -26.84 7.40
N ASP A 193 -5.28 -26.19 7.09
CA ASP A 193 -4.11 -26.83 6.53
C ASP A 193 -3.27 -27.43 7.65
N LEU A 194 -3.14 -28.76 7.71
CA LEU A 194 -2.47 -29.47 8.79
C LEU A 194 -1.31 -30.30 8.25
N ARG A 195 -0.12 -30.11 8.80
CA ARG A 195 1.09 -30.86 8.43
C ARG A 195 1.47 -31.83 9.56
N PRO A 196 1.12 -33.12 9.47
CA PRO A 196 1.30 -34.05 10.57
C PRO A 196 2.73 -34.60 10.61
N GLY A 197 3.25 -34.77 11.82
CA GLY A 197 4.46 -35.53 12.09
C GLY A 197 4.21 -36.64 13.12
N ASN A 198 4.98 -37.73 13.06
CA ASN A 198 4.92 -38.81 14.03
C ASN A 198 6.27 -39.00 14.73
N LYS A 199 6.30 -38.77 16.04
CA LYS A 199 7.43 -39.06 16.94
C LYS A 199 6.87 -39.45 18.31
N ASN A 200 6.65 -40.75 18.51
CA ASN A 200 5.99 -41.31 19.70
C ASN A 200 4.57 -40.75 19.94
N GLY A 201 3.86 -40.41 18.85
CA GLY A 201 2.57 -39.72 18.86
C GLY A 201 2.44 -38.79 17.66
N TYR A 202 1.21 -38.38 17.35
CA TYR A 202 0.93 -37.49 16.22
C TYR A 202 0.89 -36.02 16.66
N TRP A 203 1.60 -35.18 15.91
CA TRP A 203 1.79 -33.76 16.17
C TRP A 203 1.62 -32.95 14.88
N ILE A 204 1.46 -31.64 15.00
CA ILE A 204 1.65 -30.71 13.89
C ILE A 204 3.11 -30.28 13.81
N VAL A 205 3.61 -30.17 12.59
CA VAL A 205 5.00 -29.82 12.29
C VAL A 205 5.06 -28.62 11.35
N HIS A 206 5.98 -27.69 11.62
CA HIS A 206 6.33 -26.61 10.70
C HIS A 206 7.83 -26.34 10.72
N GLY A 207 8.47 -26.27 9.55
CA GLY A 207 9.92 -25.99 9.47
C GLY A 207 10.80 -26.98 10.22
N GLY A 208 10.35 -28.23 10.42
CA GLY A 208 11.04 -29.25 11.21
C GLY A 208 10.76 -29.22 12.72
N PHE A 209 10.01 -28.24 13.22
CA PHE A 209 9.65 -28.13 14.63
C PHE A 209 8.30 -28.79 14.92
N PHE A 210 8.23 -29.54 16.02
CA PHE A 210 6.98 -30.06 16.58
C PHE A 210 6.28 -28.95 17.35
N MET A 211 5.01 -28.72 17.02
CA MET A 211 4.24 -27.58 17.51
C MET A 211 3.20 -28.05 18.54
N ASN A 212 1.97 -28.30 18.10
CA ASN A 212 0.88 -28.74 18.98
C ASN A 212 0.52 -30.21 18.71
N GLU A 213 0.05 -30.89 19.75
CA GLU A 213 -0.41 -32.27 19.66
C GLU A 213 -1.67 -32.41 18.80
N MET A 214 -1.74 -33.46 17.99
CA MET A 214 -2.92 -33.77 17.17
C MET A 214 -4.17 -33.96 18.02
N GLY A 215 -4.03 -34.52 19.23
CA GLY A 215 -5.16 -34.75 20.15
C GLY A 215 -5.91 -33.46 20.48
N LYS A 216 -5.18 -32.37 20.80
CA LYS A 216 -5.80 -31.07 21.10
C LYS A 216 -6.62 -30.52 19.93
N ILE A 217 -6.10 -30.66 18.72
CA ILE A 217 -6.77 -30.22 17.47
C ILE A 217 -8.05 -31.03 17.25
N ILE A 218 -7.99 -32.35 17.47
CA ILE A 218 -9.14 -33.25 17.37
C ILE A 218 -10.23 -32.84 18.37
N ASP A 219 -9.86 -32.57 19.61
CA ASP A 219 -10.80 -32.20 20.67
C ASP A 219 -11.48 -30.85 20.39
N ASP A 220 -10.72 -29.85 19.93
CA ASP A 220 -11.24 -28.55 19.52
C ASP A 220 -12.27 -28.66 18.40
N VAL A 221 -11.97 -29.45 17.36
CA VAL A 221 -12.88 -29.67 16.22
C VAL A 221 -14.15 -30.39 16.66
N LYS A 222 -14.05 -31.43 17.50
CA LYS A 222 -15.21 -32.14 18.04
C LYS A 222 -16.09 -31.22 18.87
N ALA A 223 -15.50 -30.45 19.78
CA ALA A 223 -16.21 -29.50 20.61
C ALA A 223 -16.99 -28.49 19.75
N PHE A 224 -16.38 -27.96 18.71
CA PHE A 224 -17.02 -27.04 17.78
C PHE A 224 -18.18 -27.67 16.99
N ILE A 225 -17.99 -28.86 16.41
CA ILE A 225 -19.03 -29.54 15.63
C ILE A 225 -20.23 -29.94 16.52
N ASN A 226 -19.99 -30.31 17.77
CA ASN A 226 -21.04 -30.64 18.73
C ASN A 226 -21.89 -29.42 19.12
N ASN A 227 -21.32 -28.22 19.06
CA ASN A 227 -21.99 -26.98 19.45
C ASN A 227 -22.52 -26.16 18.26
N THR A 228 -22.30 -26.60 17.01
CA THR A 228 -22.66 -25.85 15.79
C THR A 228 -23.20 -26.74 14.67
N ASN A 229 -23.82 -26.14 13.66
CA ASN A 229 -24.26 -26.83 12.44
C ASN A 229 -23.31 -26.62 11.25
N GLU A 230 -22.07 -26.26 11.54
CA GLU A 230 -21.08 -25.86 10.53
C GLU A 230 -20.35 -27.07 9.95
N LEU A 231 -19.86 -26.90 8.73
CA LEU A 231 -18.93 -27.81 8.05
C LEU A 231 -17.49 -27.47 8.45
N VAL A 232 -16.67 -28.45 8.79
CA VAL A 232 -15.22 -28.26 8.98
C VAL A 232 -14.45 -29.10 7.96
N ILE A 233 -13.41 -28.52 7.35
CA ILE A 233 -12.51 -29.19 6.42
C ILE A 233 -11.11 -29.23 7.03
N LEU A 234 -10.62 -30.43 7.34
CA LEU A 234 -9.23 -30.65 7.72
C LEU A 234 -8.47 -31.20 6.50
N SER A 235 -7.40 -30.54 6.10
CA SER A 235 -6.57 -30.94 4.97
C SER A 235 -5.19 -31.37 5.48
N PHE A 236 -4.91 -32.68 5.44
CA PHE A 236 -3.60 -33.22 5.82
C PHE A 236 -2.66 -33.30 4.63
N LYS A 237 -1.50 -32.65 4.71
CA LYS A 237 -0.53 -32.52 3.63
C LYS A 237 0.92 -32.59 4.08
N GLU A 238 1.83 -32.75 3.11
CA GLU A 238 3.29 -32.81 3.19
C GLU A 238 3.89 -33.93 4.05
N PHE A 239 3.26 -34.29 5.17
CA PHE A 239 3.67 -35.38 6.06
C PHE A 239 5.18 -35.37 6.38
N PRO A 240 5.71 -34.25 6.91
CA PRO A 240 7.15 -33.96 6.93
C PRO A 240 8.02 -34.92 7.75
N ILE A 241 7.48 -35.56 8.80
CA ILE A 241 8.25 -36.41 9.73
C ILE A 241 7.48 -37.68 10.09
N GLY A 242 8.10 -38.86 9.95
CA GLY A 242 7.52 -40.13 10.46
C GLY A 242 6.46 -40.77 9.56
N PHE A 243 6.40 -40.39 8.28
CA PHE A 243 5.49 -40.93 7.26
C PHE A 243 6.25 -41.47 6.04
N SER A 244 7.31 -42.24 6.27
CA SER A 244 8.17 -42.74 5.19
C SER A 244 7.61 -43.98 4.49
N LYS A 245 6.65 -44.69 5.10
CA LYS A 245 6.06 -45.93 4.58
C LYS A 245 4.55 -45.80 4.43
N SER A 246 3.98 -46.55 3.48
CA SER A 246 2.51 -46.62 3.33
C SER A 246 1.79 -47.16 4.58
N SER A 247 2.46 -47.95 5.42
CA SER A 247 1.92 -48.37 6.72
C SER A 247 1.67 -47.19 7.66
N ASP A 248 2.52 -46.18 7.63
CA ASP A 248 2.45 -45.03 8.53
C ASP A 248 1.20 -44.20 8.20
N HIS A 249 0.96 -43.98 6.90
CA HIS A 249 -0.28 -43.36 6.43
C HIS A 249 -1.52 -44.21 6.72
N ARG A 250 -1.47 -45.54 6.59
CA ARG A 250 -2.61 -46.41 6.95
C ARG A 250 -2.93 -46.31 8.44
N ASN A 251 -1.91 -46.34 9.29
CA ASN A 251 -2.05 -46.22 10.74
C ASN A 251 -2.63 -44.85 11.12
N PHE A 252 -2.21 -43.77 10.44
CA PHE A 252 -2.72 -42.43 10.69
C PHE A 252 -4.15 -42.25 10.19
N ILE A 253 -4.50 -42.77 9.01
CA ILE A 253 -5.89 -42.81 8.51
C ILE A 253 -6.78 -43.55 9.53
N GLN A 254 -6.37 -44.73 9.99
CA GLN A 254 -7.10 -45.50 10.99
C GLN A 254 -7.23 -44.74 12.31
N TYR A 255 -6.17 -44.06 12.75
CA TYR A 255 -6.21 -43.18 13.91
C TYR A 255 -7.26 -42.07 13.74
N LEU A 256 -7.26 -41.35 12.62
CA LEU A 256 -8.22 -40.28 12.34
C LEU A 256 -9.67 -40.81 12.29
N GLU A 257 -9.91 -41.95 11.64
CA GLU A 257 -11.23 -42.59 11.58
C GLU A 257 -11.75 -43.00 12.95
N ASN A 258 -10.88 -43.55 13.80
CA ASN A 258 -11.22 -43.92 15.17
C ASN A 258 -11.50 -42.66 16.01
N GLN A 259 -10.64 -41.66 15.90
CA GLN A 259 -10.77 -40.43 16.67
C GLN A 259 -12.02 -39.64 16.29
N PHE A 260 -12.37 -39.55 15.00
CA PHE A 260 -13.54 -38.82 14.50
C PHE A 260 -14.73 -39.73 14.16
N LYS A 261 -14.81 -40.92 14.77
CA LYS A 261 -15.94 -41.84 14.56
C LYS A 261 -17.26 -41.13 14.86
N GLY A 262 -18.16 -41.11 13.87
CA GLY A 262 -19.45 -40.43 13.97
C GLY A 262 -19.45 -38.93 13.61
N TYR A 263 -18.31 -38.34 13.26
CA TYR A 263 -18.20 -36.93 12.83
C TYR A 263 -17.91 -36.78 11.33
N LEU A 264 -17.26 -37.78 10.74
CA LEU A 264 -16.78 -37.76 9.35
C LEU A 264 -17.91 -37.83 8.34
N LEU A 265 -17.93 -36.88 7.40
CA LEU A 265 -18.78 -36.87 6.23
C LEU A 265 -18.17 -37.79 5.16
N PRO A 266 -18.81 -38.92 4.82
CA PRO A 266 -18.30 -39.80 3.79
C PRO A 266 -18.16 -39.09 2.44
N ARG A 267 -17.17 -39.51 1.66
CA ARG A 267 -16.88 -38.99 0.32
C ARG A 267 -18.10 -39.14 -0.57
N ALA A 268 -18.65 -38.01 -1.01
CA ALA A 268 -19.78 -38.00 -1.94
C ALA A 268 -19.37 -38.47 -3.34
N SER A 269 -20.32 -39.03 -4.08
CA SER A 269 -20.10 -39.44 -5.48
C SER A 269 -19.71 -38.27 -6.39
N LYS A 270 -20.26 -37.09 -6.12
CA LYS A 270 -19.93 -35.83 -6.81
C LYS A 270 -18.70 -35.11 -6.23
N LEU A 271 -18.00 -35.73 -5.28
CA LEU A 271 -16.84 -35.16 -4.60
C LEU A 271 -17.15 -33.73 -4.09
N TRP A 272 -16.33 -32.76 -4.46
CA TRP A 272 -16.43 -31.36 -4.04
C TRP A 272 -17.61 -30.59 -4.63
N GLU A 273 -18.34 -31.17 -5.58
CA GLU A 273 -19.59 -30.61 -6.11
C GLU A 273 -20.82 -30.98 -5.25
N ILE A 274 -20.60 -31.62 -4.09
CA ILE A 274 -21.66 -31.81 -3.09
C ILE A 274 -22.25 -30.46 -2.68
N THR A 275 -23.58 -30.39 -2.55
CA THR A 275 -24.26 -29.17 -2.13
C THR A 275 -24.35 -29.05 -0.62
N PHE A 276 -24.41 -27.82 -0.10
CA PHE A 276 -24.63 -27.59 1.34
C PHE A 276 -25.96 -28.18 1.84
N ARG A 277 -26.98 -28.32 0.99
CA ARG A 277 -28.24 -29.02 1.30
C ARG A 277 -27.99 -30.49 1.62
N GLU A 278 -27.12 -31.15 0.86
CA GLU A 278 -26.75 -32.55 1.12
C GLU A 278 -25.92 -32.66 2.40
N ILE A 279 -24.96 -31.75 2.60
CA ILE A 279 -24.15 -31.67 3.82
C ILE A 279 -25.05 -31.51 5.06
N TRP A 280 -25.98 -30.57 5.07
CA TRP A 280 -26.86 -30.33 6.23
C TRP A 280 -27.99 -31.36 6.39
N LYS A 281 -28.21 -32.23 5.41
CA LYS A 281 -29.05 -33.42 5.61
C LYS A 281 -28.29 -34.56 6.29
N SER A 282 -26.95 -34.56 6.19
CA SER A 282 -26.11 -35.49 6.93
C SER A 282 -26.11 -35.17 8.42
N THR A 283 -25.98 -36.19 9.25
CA THR A 283 -25.70 -36.05 10.68
C THR A 283 -24.23 -35.70 10.94
N THR A 284 -23.35 -35.97 9.98
CA THR A 284 -21.90 -35.75 10.04
C THR A 284 -21.48 -34.55 9.18
N ARG A 285 -20.48 -33.79 9.65
CA ARG A 285 -20.10 -32.48 9.06
C ARG A 285 -18.59 -32.20 9.07
N LEU A 286 -17.76 -33.23 9.21
CA LEU A 286 -16.30 -33.12 9.12
C LEU A 286 -15.78 -33.75 7.83
N ILE A 287 -15.13 -32.97 6.98
CA ILE A 287 -14.41 -33.49 5.82
C ILE A 287 -12.93 -33.60 6.16
N ILE A 288 -12.32 -34.74 5.85
CA ILE A 288 -10.87 -34.91 5.87
C ILE A 288 -10.37 -35.08 4.43
N SER A 289 -9.63 -34.08 3.92
CA SER A 289 -8.84 -34.17 2.69
C SER A 289 -7.46 -34.73 3.03
N TYR A 290 -7.00 -35.74 2.28
CA TYR A 290 -5.76 -36.45 2.59
C TYR A 290 -4.84 -36.53 1.36
N ASP A 291 -3.67 -35.88 1.43
CA ASP A 291 -2.73 -35.76 0.31
C ASP A 291 -1.77 -36.95 0.20
N ASN A 292 -2.38 -38.11 -0.04
CA ASN A 292 -1.71 -39.35 -0.39
C ASN A 292 -2.72 -40.26 -1.08
N ASN A 293 -2.29 -41.03 -2.09
CA ASN A 293 -3.16 -41.91 -2.86
C ASN A 293 -3.98 -42.90 -2.02
N LEU A 294 -3.57 -43.20 -0.78
CA LEU A 294 -4.33 -44.02 0.16
C LEU A 294 -5.69 -43.44 0.57
N TYR A 295 -5.99 -42.16 0.29
CA TYR A 295 -7.34 -41.62 0.47
C TYR A 295 -8.39 -42.46 -0.29
N ASN A 296 -8.02 -43.09 -1.41
CA ASN A 296 -8.94 -43.91 -2.21
C ASN A 296 -9.33 -45.23 -1.52
N LYS A 297 -8.58 -45.67 -0.50
CA LYS A 297 -8.82 -46.90 0.27
C LYS A 297 -9.86 -46.73 1.37
N SER A 298 -10.22 -45.50 1.72
CA SER A 298 -11.28 -45.23 2.68
C SER A 298 -12.37 -44.34 2.05
N PRO A 299 -13.66 -44.68 2.22
CA PRO A 299 -14.74 -43.78 1.84
C PRO A 299 -14.84 -42.55 2.75
N LEU A 300 -14.15 -42.51 3.89
CA LEU A 300 -14.15 -41.38 4.83
C LEU A 300 -13.06 -40.35 4.52
N MET A 301 -12.15 -40.65 3.59
CA MET A 301 -11.08 -39.76 3.16
C MET A 301 -11.39 -39.14 1.79
N TRP A 302 -11.32 -37.82 1.72
CA TRP A 302 -11.56 -37.05 0.51
C TRP A 302 -10.25 -36.87 -0.28
N PRO A 303 -10.33 -36.75 -1.63
CA PRO A 303 -9.16 -36.46 -2.45
C PRO A 303 -8.48 -35.15 -2.01
N PRO A 304 -7.18 -34.95 -2.30
CA PRO A 304 -6.49 -33.73 -1.89
C PRO A 304 -7.09 -32.48 -2.52
N ILE A 305 -7.20 -31.42 -1.72
CA ILE A 305 -7.44 -30.06 -2.21
C ILE A 305 -6.13 -29.51 -2.77
N ARG A 306 -6.11 -29.02 -4.01
CA ARG A 306 -4.89 -28.45 -4.59
C ARG A 306 -4.50 -27.17 -3.86
N GLN A 307 -3.28 -27.10 -3.34
CA GLN A 307 -2.69 -25.87 -2.84
C GLN A 307 -2.09 -25.08 -3.99
N MET A 308 -2.46 -23.82 -4.07
CA MET A 308 -1.78 -22.83 -4.87
C MET A 308 -0.78 -22.16 -3.93
N TRP A 309 0.45 -22.70 -3.95
CA TRP A 309 1.61 -22.18 -3.24
C TRP A 309 2.48 -21.32 -4.17
N GLY A 310 2.86 -20.12 -3.73
CA GLY A 310 3.52 -19.12 -4.60
C GLY A 310 5.02 -19.00 -4.46
N ASP A 311 5.59 -19.52 -3.37
CA ASP A 311 7.01 -19.36 -3.02
C ASP A 311 7.50 -17.91 -3.14
N VAL A 312 6.63 -16.96 -2.75
CA VAL A 312 6.90 -15.53 -2.92
C VAL A 312 7.70 -15.03 -1.72
N HIS A 313 8.95 -14.67 -1.97
CA HIS A 313 9.84 -14.14 -0.95
C HIS A 313 9.51 -12.66 -0.65
N PRO A 314 9.63 -12.16 0.59
CA PRO A 314 9.39 -10.74 0.92
C PRO A 314 10.24 -9.75 0.10
N LYS A 315 11.39 -10.18 -0.42
CA LYS A 315 12.26 -9.39 -1.32
C LYS A 315 11.68 -9.22 -2.74
N GLN A 316 10.67 -9.98 -3.13
CA GLN A 316 10.09 -9.98 -4.48
C GLN A 316 8.94 -8.97 -4.68
N ASP A 317 8.80 -7.99 -3.77
CA ASP A 317 7.79 -6.93 -3.82
C ASP A 317 6.33 -7.46 -3.67
N LEU A 318 5.48 -6.66 -3.04
CA LEU A 318 4.06 -6.93 -2.77
C LEU A 318 3.28 -7.25 -4.07
N ASN A 319 3.73 -6.69 -5.19
CA ASN A 319 3.19 -6.98 -6.52
C ASN A 319 3.43 -8.44 -6.96
N GLY A 320 4.52 -9.07 -6.53
CA GLY A 320 4.82 -10.48 -6.79
C GLY A 320 3.72 -11.38 -6.24
N LEU A 321 3.38 -11.21 -4.96
CA LEU A 321 2.31 -11.99 -4.31
C LEU A 321 0.95 -11.72 -4.96
N LYS A 322 0.64 -10.46 -5.27
CA LYS A 322 -0.61 -10.09 -5.97
C LYS A 322 -0.74 -10.78 -7.33
N ASN A 323 0.33 -10.79 -8.12
CA ASN A 323 0.35 -11.40 -9.44
C ASN A 323 0.23 -12.93 -9.35
N TYR A 324 0.92 -13.52 -8.38
CA TYR A 324 0.80 -14.93 -8.07
C TYR A 324 -0.65 -15.32 -7.74
N LEU A 325 -1.26 -14.62 -6.77
CA LEU A 325 -2.64 -14.86 -6.38
C LEU A 325 -3.59 -14.66 -7.56
N LYS A 326 -3.40 -13.63 -8.39
CA LYS A 326 -4.19 -13.46 -9.62
C LYS A 326 -4.10 -14.68 -10.54
N LEU A 327 -2.93 -15.29 -10.71
CA LEU A 327 -2.76 -16.50 -11.51
C LEU A 327 -3.46 -17.70 -10.84
N ALA A 328 -3.26 -17.88 -9.53
CA ALA A 328 -3.92 -18.91 -8.75
C ALA A 328 -5.44 -18.85 -8.90
N GLU A 329 -6.00 -17.65 -8.79
CA GLU A 329 -7.42 -17.39 -8.88
C GLU A 329 -8.03 -17.56 -10.28
N ASN A 330 -7.21 -17.62 -11.32
CA ASN A 330 -7.66 -17.91 -12.68
C ASN A 330 -7.55 -19.39 -13.06
N THR A 331 -7.03 -20.24 -12.16
CA THR A 331 -6.99 -21.68 -12.41
C THR A 331 -8.41 -22.29 -12.33
N ARG A 332 -8.71 -23.21 -13.26
CA ARG A 332 -10.04 -23.84 -13.34
C ARG A 332 -10.28 -24.95 -12.31
N ILE A 333 -9.26 -25.32 -11.54
CA ILE A 333 -9.36 -26.41 -10.57
C ILE A 333 -10.05 -25.87 -9.31
N LEU A 334 -11.14 -26.54 -8.92
CA LEU A 334 -11.91 -26.23 -7.72
C LEU A 334 -12.21 -27.51 -6.94
N PRO A 335 -12.21 -27.46 -5.59
CA PRO A 335 -11.71 -26.35 -4.78
C PRO A 335 -10.19 -26.29 -4.86
N ARG A 336 -9.67 -25.08 -4.68
CA ARG A 336 -8.24 -24.82 -4.50
C ARG A 336 -8.07 -24.00 -3.24
N ALA A 337 -6.96 -24.21 -2.55
CA ALA A 337 -6.51 -23.39 -1.43
C ALA A 337 -5.41 -22.46 -1.91
N SER A 338 -5.76 -21.19 -2.08
CA SER A 338 -4.80 -20.13 -2.38
C SER A 338 -4.11 -19.72 -1.10
N MET A 339 -2.80 -19.98 -1.05
CA MET A 339 -1.93 -19.69 0.09
C MET A 339 -1.49 -18.23 -0.04
N ALA A 340 -2.15 -17.34 0.71
CA ALA A 340 -2.06 -15.90 0.60
C ALA A 340 -1.12 -15.29 1.65
N GLU A 341 0.04 -15.90 1.81
CA GLU A 341 1.11 -15.52 2.72
C GLU A 341 2.46 -15.44 2.00
N TYR A 342 3.44 -14.77 2.62
CA TYR A 342 4.83 -14.82 2.14
C TYR A 342 5.50 -16.13 2.55
N THR A 343 6.44 -16.59 1.72
CA THR A 343 7.27 -17.76 2.03
C THR A 343 8.69 -17.31 2.36
N LEU A 344 9.21 -17.73 3.52
CA LEU A 344 10.61 -17.56 3.87
C LEU A 344 11.39 -18.81 3.47
N ASP A 345 12.52 -18.65 2.77
CA ASP A 345 13.43 -19.76 2.52
C ASP A 345 14.31 -20.06 3.74
N THR A 346 14.85 -21.29 3.81
CA THR A 346 15.65 -21.78 4.94
C THR A 346 16.90 -20.91 5.20
N TYR A 347 17.51 -20.36 4.14
CA TYR A 347 18.69 -19.49 4.24
C TYR A 347 18.33 -18.15 4.89
N THR A 348 17.16 -17.60 4.55
CA THR A 348 16.62 -16.36 5.11
C THR A 348 16.19 -16.55 6.56
N VAL A 349 15.59 -17.69 6.92
CA VAL A 349 15.30 -18.02 8.33
C VAL A 349 16.59 -18.08 9.15
N VAL A 350 17.64 -18.75 8.66
CA VAL A 350 18.94 -18.83 9.35
C VAL A 350 19.60 -17.45 9.46
N ASN A 351 19.61 -16.66 8.39
CA ASN A 351 20.20 -15.32 8.42
C ASN A 351 19.41 -14.34 9.29
N HIS A 352 18.08 -14.42 9.31
CA HIS A 352 17.23 -13.62 10.18
C HIS A 352 17.36 -14.05 11.63
N ALA A 353 17.50 -15.35 11.91
CA ALA A 353 17.77 -15.88 13.23
C ALA A 353 19.14 -15.43 13.77
N ILE A 354 20.18 -15.45 12.93
CA ILE A 354 21.51 -14.92 13.28
C ILE A 354 21.41 -13.40 13.52
N SER A 355 20.75 -12.67 12.62
CA SER A 355 20.59 -11.22 12.74
C SER A 355 19.79 -10.80 13.98
N ASP A 356 18.74 -11.55 14.35
CA ASP A 356 17.94 -11.32 15.55
C ASP A 356 18.72 -11.67 16.83
N ALA A 357 19.54 -12.73 16.83
CA ALA A 357 20.42 -13.09 17.94
C ALA A 357 21.49 -12.02 18.24
N PHE A 358 21.88 -11.22 17.23
CA PHE A 358 22.79 -10.09 17.36
C PHE A 358 22.07 -8.73 17.44
N GLY A 359 20.73 -8.70 17.53
CA GLY A 359 19.95 -7.46 17.65
C GLY A 359 19.97 -6.56 16.41
N MET A 360 20.25 -7.13 15.23
CA MET A 360 20.42 -6.40 13.97
C MET A 360 19.15 -6.36 13.11
N THR A 361 18.23 -7.32 13.25
CA THR A 361 16.89 -7.32 12.61
C THR A 361 15.85 -7.96 13.55
N HIS A 362 14.56 -7.67 13.35
CA HIS A 362 13.47 -8.17 14.20
C HIS A 362 12.34 -8.85 13.43
N THR A 363 12.59 -9.39 12.23
CA THR A 363 11.54 -9.93 11.34
C THR A 363 11.01 -11.29 11.80
N SER A 364 9.69 -11.43 11.98
CA SER A 364 9.00 -12.69 12.27
C SER A 364 7.88 -12.99 11.26
N LEU A 365 7.37 -14.22 11.21
CA LEU A 365 6.22 -14.58 10.36
C LEU A 365 4.99 -13.71 10.66
N LEU A 366 4.76 -13.37 11.93
CA LEU A 366 3.71 -12.42 12.33
C LEU A 366 3.87 -11.07 11.64
N GLN A 367 5.08 -10.50 11.64
CA GLN A 367 5.30 -9.18 11.06
C GLN A 367 5.09 -9.20 9.55
N LEU A 368 5.47 -10.29 8.89
CA LEU A 368 5.21 -10.49 7.46
C LEU A 368 3.71 -10.61 7.18
N ALA A 369 2.98 -11.40 7.97
CA ALA A 369 1.53 -11.51 7.88
C ALA A 369 0.84 -10.17 8.12
N ALA A 370 1.23 -9.42 9.14
CA ALA A 370 0.70 -8.09 9.44
C ALA A 370 1.00 -7.05 8.35
N ALA A 371 2.13 -7.17 7.66
CA ALA A 371 2.50 -6.30 6.56
C ALA A 371 1.64 -6.56 5.30
N VAL A 372 1.26 -7.81 5.04
CA VAL A 372 0.56 -8.21 3.81
C VAL A 372 -0.94 -8.39 3.97
N GLY A 373 -1.41 -8.70 5.17
CA GLY A 373 -2.79 -9.06 5.49
C GLY A 373 -3.84 -8.03 5.06
N PRO A 374 -3.67 -6.72 5.34
CA PRO A 374 -4.58 -5.69 4.86
C PRO A 374 -4.68 -5.63 3.32
N ASN A 375 -3.58 -5.86 2.61
CA ASN A 375 -3.55 -5.89 1.16
C ASN A 375 -4.22 -7.16 0.59
N VAL A 376 -4.00 -8.32 1.20
CA VAL A 376 -4.71 -9.56 0.87
C VAL A 376 -6.23 -9.36 1.02
N THR A 377 -6.65 -8.74 2.12
CA THR A 377 -8.06 -8.36 2.36
C THR A 377 -8.60 -7.52 1.22
N GLN A 378 -7.86 -6.47 0.85
CA GLN A 378 -8.22 -5.59 -0.25
C GLN A 378 -8.35 -6.35 -1.58
N TRP A 379 -7.36 -7.17 -1.94
CA TRP A 379 -7.36 -7.86 -3.24
C TRP A 379 -8.48 -8.88 -3.35
N TYR A 380 -8.74 -9.65 -2.30
CA TYR A 380 -9.85 -10.60 -2.31
C TYR A 380 -11.20 -9.92 -2.30
N ASN A 381 -11.31 -8.74 -1.68
CA ASN A 381 -12.56 -8.00 -1.69
C ASN A 381 -12.83 -7.27 -3.02
N GLU A 382 -11.79 -6.82 -3.72
CA GLU A 382 -11.94 -5.94 -4.89
C GLU A 382 -11.61 -6.59 -6.23
N LEU A 383 -10.72 -7.57 -6.25
CA LEU A 383 -10.15 -8.12 -7.50
C LEU A 383 -10.50 -9.59 -7.69
N PHE A 384 -10.29 -10.40 -6.65
CA PHE A 384 -10.35 -11.86 -6.74
C PHE A 384 -11.68 -12.46 -6.26
N TYR A 385 -12.59 -11.61 -5.78
CA TYR A 385 -13.87 -12.01 -5.21
C TYR A 385 -14.78 -12.81 -6.13
N GLN A 386 -14.52 -12.99 -7.42
CA GLN A 386 -15.39 -13.80 -8.29
C GLN A 386 -14.98 -15.26 -8.32
N ASN A 387 -13.66 -15.49 -8.38
CA ASN A 387 -13.11 -16.82 -8.57
C ASN A 387 -12.61 -17.45 -7.26
N ALA A 388 -12.42 -16.65 -6.20
CA ALA A 388 -11.95 -17.13 -4.90
C ALA A 388 -12.70 -18.39 -4.44
N SER A 389 -11.93 -19.38 -3.99
CA SER A 389 -12.41 -20.63 -3.41
C SER A 389 -11.95 -20.65 -1.94
N ILE A 390 -10.95 -21.46 -1.60
CA ILE A 390 -10.37 -21.45 -0.25
C ILE A 390 -9.23 -20.43 -0.21
N ILE A 391 -9.26 -19.54 0.78
CA ILE A 391 -8.22 -18.53 1.02
C ILE A 391 -7.55 -18.87 2.34
N ALA A 392 -6.31 -19.36 2.31
CA ALA A 392 -5.53 -19.64 3.51
C ALA A 392 -4.54 -18.50 3.76
N VAL A 393 -4.36 -18.13 5.03
CA VAL A 393 -3.44 -17.06 5.46
C VAL A 393 -2.68 -17.45 6.71
N ASP A 394 -1.54 -16.81 6.92
CA ASP A 394 -0.86 -16.70 8.21
C ASP A 394 -1.52 -15.63 9.09
N TYR A 395 -1.58 -15.88 10.39
CA TYR A 395 -2.12 -14.99 11.42
C TYR A 395 -3.47 -14.37 11.03
N LEU A 396 -4.54 -15.18 11.12
CA LEU A 396 -5.89 -14.86 10.68
C LEU A 396 -6.32 -13.40 10.93
N ASP A 397 -6.11 -12.93 12.16
CA ASP A 397 -6.53 -11.61 12.66
C ASP A 397 -5.86 -10.40 11.97
N THR A 398 -4.76 -10.63 11.26
CA THR A 398 -4.09 -9.59 10.46
C THR A 398 -4.79 -9.36 9.12
N THR A 399 -5.81 -10.16 8.82
CA THR A 399 -6.53 -10.18 7.55
C THR A 399 -8.04 -10.16 7.78
N GLY A 400 -8.79 -9.67 6.79
CA GLY A 400 -10.25 -9.60 6.80
C GLY A 400 -10.90 -10.71 6.01
N ILE A 401 -10.19 -11.80 5.72
CA ILE A 401 -10.65 -12.82 4.77
C ILE A 401 -11.96 -13.50 5.22
N VAL A 402 -12.23 -13.56 6.53
CA VAL A 402 -13.49 -14.09 7.06
C VAL A 402 -14.65 -13.21 6.65
N GLU A 403 -14.55 -11.90 6.91
CA GLU A 403 -15.56 -10.91 6.53
C GLU A 403 -15.76 -10.87 5.02
N VAL A 404 -14.66 -10.88 4.26
CA VAL A 404 -14.67 -10.94 2.79
C VAL A 404 -15.38 -12.20 2.31
N ALA A 405 -15.08 -13.37 2.87
CA ALA A 405 -15.71 -14.63 2.48
C ALA A 405 -17.22 -14.63 2.78
N ILE A 406 -17.62 -14.22 3.98
CA ILE A 406 -19.03 -14.15 4.39
C ILE A 406 -19.80 -13.21 3.45
N GLU A 407 -19.28 -12.00 3.25
CA GLU A 407 -19.97 -10.96 2.50
C GLU A 407 -20.03 -11.30 1.00
N TRP A 408 -18.96 -11.83 0.42
CA TRP A 408 -18.97 -12.22 -0.99
C TRP A 408 -19.76 -13.48 -1.27
N ASN A 409 -19.86 -14.42 -0.34
CA ASN A 409 -20.82 -15.51 -0.48
C ASN A 409 -22.27 -14.99 -0.51
N LYS A 410 -22.60 -13.97 0.29
CA LYS A 410 -23.92 -13.31 0.21
C LYS A 410 -24.12 -12.60 -1.14
N ARG A 411 -23.12 -11.85 -1.61
CA ARG A 411 -23.20 -11.07 -2.86
C ARG A 411 -23.19 -11.92 -4.12
N ARG A 412 -22.29 -12.90 -4.24
CA ARG A 412 -22.15 -13.82 -5.40
C ARG A 412 -23.44 -14.57 -5.71
N PHE A 413 -24.13 -14.98 -4.66
CA PHE A 413 -25.33 -15.81 -4.79
C PHE A 413 -26.63 -15.01 -4.70
N SER A 414 -26.53 -13.69 -4.57
CA SER A 414 -27.65 -12.75 -4.67
C SER A 414 -28.05 -12.53 -6.13
N PRO A 415 -29.34 -12.31 -6.44
CA PRO A 415 -29.78 -11.86 -7.77
C PRO A 415 -29.07 -10.58 -8.26
N CYS A 416 -28.51 -9.78 -7.35
CA CYS A 416 -27.86 -8.50 -7.67
C CYS A 416 -26.35 -8.60 -7.88
N PHE A 417 -25.79 -9.81 -7.96
CA PHE A 417 -24.36 -10.00 -8.17
C PHE A 417 -23.83 -9.16 -9.34
N TYR A 418 -24.47 -9.20 -10.51
CA TYR A 418 -24.02 -8.43 -11.68
C TYR A 418 -24.10 -6.91 -11.45
N HIS A 419 -25.07 -6.44 -10.67
CA HIS A 419 -25.16 -5.03 -10.32
C HIS A 419 -24.00 -4.58 -9.40
N TYR A 420 -23.69 -5.37 -8.36
CA TYR A 420 -22.51 -5.13 -7.51
C TYR A 420 -21.22 -5.22 -8.31
N HIS A 421 -21.11 -6.26 -9.14
CA HIS A 421 -19.97 -6.49 -10.02
C HIS A 421 -19.73 -5.32 -10.97
N ASP A 422 -20.81 -4.81 -11.58
CA ASP A 422 -20.77 -3.63 -12.44
C ASP A 422 -20.39 -2.39 -11.66
N ILE A 423 -20.97 -2.13 -10.47
CA ILE A 423 -20.60 -0.98 -9.63
C ILE A 423 -19.10 -1.01 -9.27
N ILE A 424 -18.58 -2.17 -8.90
CA ILE A 424 -17.17 -2.35 -8.56
C ILE A 424 -16.28 -2.18 -9.80
N ARG A 425 -16.76 -2.58 -10.98
CA ARG A 425 -16.06 -2.36 -12.25
C ARG A 425 -16.28 -0.97 -12.86
N ARG A 426 -17.30 -0.22 -12.45
CA ARG A 426 -17.66 1.13 -12.96
C ARG A 426 -16.67 2.19 -12.46
N ARG A 427 -15.41 2.08 -12.87
CA ARG A 427 -14.49 3.20 -13.14
C ARG A 427 -13.57 2.92 -14.33
N PHE A 428 -13.40 1.66 -14.75
CA PHE A 428 -12.73 1.27 -15.99
C PHE A 428 -13.61 0.25 -16.75
N LYS A 429 -13.99 0.54 -17.99
CA LYS A 429 -14.68 -0.44 -18.85
C LYS A 429 -13.65 -1.41 -19.46
N PRO A 430 -14.02 -2.65 -19.79
CA PRO A 430 -13.11 -3.62 -20.42
C PRO A 430 -12.36 -3.10 -21.66
N ASP A 431 -12.97 -2.14 -22.36
CA ASP A 431 -12.44 -1.52 -23.59
C ASP A 431 -11.70 -0.20 -23.34
N ASP A 432 -11.48 0.19 -22.09
CA ASP A 432 -10.72 1.39 -21.75
C ASP A 432 -9.23 1.15 -22.00
N ARG A 433 -8.58 2.03 -22.77
CA ARG A 433 -7.16 1.97 -23.10
C ARG A 433 -6.52 3.35 -23.08
N ILE A 434 -5.24 3.42 -22.74
CA ILE A 434 -4.45 4.64 -22.80
C ILE A 434 -3.67 4.65 -24.12
N ALA A 435 -3.90 5.64 -24.96
CA ALA A 435 -3.12 5.88 -26.17
C ALA A 435 -2.06 6.95 -25.90
N LEU A 436 -0.79 6.60 -26.06
CA LEU A 436 0.35 7.53 -25.99
C LEU A 436 0.76 7.91 -27.42
N THR A 437 0.82 9.21 -27.70
CA THR A 437 1.12 9.75 -29.03
C THR A 437 2.22 10.82 -28.97
N TYR A 438 2.95 10.96 -30.08
CA TYR A 438 3.93 12.03 -30.30
C TYR A 438 3.43 12.96 -31.41
N LYS A 439 3.36 14.27 -31.09
CA LYS A 439 2.71 15.37 -31.81
C LYS A 439 1.17 15.19 -31.94
N MET A 440 0.42 16.28 -31.82
CA MET A 440 -1.06 16.24 -31.92
C MET A 440 -1.50 15.93 -33.36
N ILE A 441 -1.64 14.63 -33.64
CA ILE A 441 -2.48 14.03 -34.70
C ILE A 441 -2.18 14.47 -36.14
N ALA A 442 -1.53 13.58 -36.91
CA ALA A 442 -1.84 13.43 -38.33
C ALA A 442 -1.56 11.99 -38.81
N ARG A 443 -2.61 11.16 -38.86
CA ARG A 443 -2.80 9.99 -39.76
C ARG A 443 -1.76 8.86 -39.83
N ASP A 444 -0.67 8.87 -39.07
CA ASP A 444 0.26 7.74 -39.04
C ASP A 444 0.00 6.80 -37.85
N GLN A 445 -0.55 5.62 -38.11
CA GLN A 445 -0.80 4.58 -37.11
C GLN A 445 0.50 4.07 -36.43
N ASN A 446 1.68 4.37 -36.99
CA ASN A 446 2.98 3.87 -36.53
C ASN A 446 3.55 4.57 -35.27
N MET A 447 3.00 5.69 -34.80
CA MET A 447 3.51 6.42 -33.62
C MET A 447 2.57 6.39 -32.40
N THR A 448 1.44 5.69 -32.46
CA THR A 448 0.51 5.56 -31.32
C THR A 448 0.76 4.24 -30.60
N ARG A 449 1.06 4.28 -29.31
CA ARG A 449 1.15 3.07 -28.47
C ARG A 449 -0.06 2.97 -27.57
N PHE A 450 -0.71 1.80 -27.58
CA PHE A 450 -1.85 1.52 -26.71
C PHE A 450 -1.41 0.70 -25.51
N TYR A 451 -1.90 1.11 -24.34
CA TYR A 451 -1.70 0.43 -23.07
C TYR A 451 -3.04 0.13 -22.43
N TYR A 452 -3.14 -1.01 -21.76
CA TYR A 452 -4.38 -1.50 -21.16
C TYR A 452 -4.24 -1.49 -19.64
N PRO A 453 -4.87 -0.52 -18.94
CA PRO A 453 -4.79 -0.43 -17.49
C PRO A 453 -5.34 -1.71 -16.83
N THR A 454 -4.59 -2.25 -15.86
CA THR A 454 -4.97 -3.48 -15.14
C THR A 454 -5.59 -3.21 -13.78
N SER A 455 -5.64 -1.94 -13.36
CA SER A 455 -6.24 -1.46 -12.12
C SER A 455 -6.70 -0.01 -12.27
N MET A 456 -7.54 0.47 -11.33
CA MET A 456 -8.06 1.86 -11.32
C MET A 456 -6.96 2.93 -11.21
N LYS A 457 -5.77 2.53 -10.78
CA LYS A 457 -4.56 3.35 -10.62
C LYS A 457 -3.34 2.51 -10.92
N GLY A 458 -2.26 3.14 -11.33
CA GLY A 458 -0.99 2.46 -11.56
C GLY A 458 -0.09 3.26 -12.48
N THR A 459 1.12 2.74 -12.65
CA THR A 459 2.14 3.33 -13.52
C THR A 459 2.44 2.35 -14.62
N ILE A 460 2.59 2.86 -15.84
CA ILE A 460 3.04 2.10 -16.98
C ILE A 460 4.43 2.62 -17.34
N LEU A 461 5.45 1.79 -17.14
CA LEU A 461 6.78 2.07 -17.65
C LEU A 461 6.77 1.84 -19.17
N THR A 462 7.11 2.88 -19.92
CA THR A 462 7.19 2.81 -21.37
C THR A 462 8.65 2.77 -21.80
N ASN A 463 8.96 2.05 -22.87
CA ASN A 463 10.29 2.06 -23.49
C ASN A 463 10.44 3.22 -24.50
N ILE A 464 9.75 4.34 -24.26
CA ILE A 464 9.81 5.54 -25.12
C ILE A 464 10.70 6.55 -24.43
N ALA A 465 11.87 6.80 -25.00
CA ALA A 465 12.72 7.91 -24.62
C ALA A 465 12.26 9.18 -25.36
N PRO A 466 12.05 10.31 -24.67
CA PRO A 466 11.79 11.57 -25.34
C PRO A 466 12.99 11.96 -26.22
N THR A 467 12.76 12.28 -27.49
CA THR A 467 13.80 12.83 -28.36
C THR A 467 13.92 14.32 -28.08
N GLU A 468 15.00 14.74 -27.41
CA GLU A 468 15.40 16.12 -27.11
C GLU A 468 14.25 17.09 -26.77
N LEU A 469 14.04 17.33 -25.48
CA LEU A 469 13.17 18.41 -24.99
C LEU A 469 13.88 19.76 -25.25
N SER A 470 13.81 20.30 -26.46
CA SER A 470 14.46 21.57 -26.79
C SER A 470 13.68 22.76 -26.23
N TYR A 471 14.22 23.39 -25.19
CA TYR A 471 13.76 24.67 -24.63
C TYR A 471 14.47 25.82 -25.36
N THR A 472 13.95 26.27 -26.51
CA THR A 472 14.57 27.39 -27.26
C THR A 472 13.62 28.58 -27.45
N GLY A 473 14.10 29.79 -27.14
CA GLY A 473 13.43 31.07 -27.40
C GLY A 473 12.78 31.75 -26.18
N GLU A 474 12.21 32.95 -26.37
CA GLU A 474 11.48 33.71 -25.33
C GLU A 474 10.17 33.01 -24.88
N SER A 475 9.68 32.03 -25.63
CA SER A 475 8.46 31.26 -25.33
C SER A 475 8.60 30.26 -24.17
N ILE A 476 9.83 30.01 -23.67
CA ILE A 476 10.09 29.01 -22.61
C ILE A 476 9.42 29.33 -21.27
N TYR A 477 9.10 30.61 -21.03
CA TYR A 477 8.42 31.07 -19.82
C TYR A 477 6.89 31.00 -19.92
N LYS A 478 6.34 30.33 -20.93
CA LYS A 478 4.91 30.04 -21.03
C LYS A 478 4.65 28.55 -20.97
N GLN A 479 3.49 28.16 -20.45
CA GLN A 479 3.05 26.77 -20.47
C GLN A 479 2.92 26.27 -21.92
N GLN A 480 3.52 25.12 -22.21
CA GLN A 480 3.42 24.45 -23.50
C GLN A 480 3.56 22.94 -23.35
N CYS A 481 2.88 22.18 -24.22
CA CYS A 481 3.07 20.74 -24.34
C CYS A 481 4.34 20.43 -25.14
N LEU A 482 5.15 19.49 -24.65
CA LEU A 482 6.43 19.07 -25.23
C LEU A 482 6.28 17.97 -26.30
N GLY A 483 5.11 17.90 -26.93
CA GLY A 483 4.84 16.97 -28.03
C GLY A 483 4.37 15.57 -27.61
N TYR A 484 4.41 15.19 -26.33
CA TYR A 484 3.93 13.88 -25.86
C TYR A 484 2.54 14.00 -25.25
N TYR A 485 1.58 13.19 -25.71
CA TYR A 485 0.20 13.21 -25.26
C TYR A 485 -0.27 11.84 -24.82
N ALA A 486 -1.02 11.80 -23.72
CA ALA A 486 -1.72 10.60 -23.26
C ALA A 486 -3.23 10.82 -23.36
N HIS A 487 -3.90 9.93 -24.07
CA HIS A 487 -5.35 9.94 -24.27
C HIS A 487 -5.97 8.75 -23.56
N TRP A 488 -6.94 9.00 -22.69
CA TRP A 488 -7.82 7.94 -22.21
C TRP A 488 -8.89 7.70 -23.26
N LEU A 489 -8.93 6.49 -23.82
CA LEU A 489 -9.94 6.05 -24.77
C LEU A 489 -10.90 5.04 -24.14
N ARG A 490 -12.17 5.11 -24.51
CA ARG A 490 -13.25 4.18 -24.16
C ARG A 490 -14.07 3.90 -25.42
N ASN A 491 -14.08 2.67 -25.90
CA ASN A 491 -14.71 2.30 -27.18
C ASN A 491 -14.28 3.28 -28.31
N ASP A 492 -12.97 3.54 -28.40
CA ASP A 492 -12.36 4.50 -29.33
C ASP A 492 -12.77 5.96 -29.18
N THR A 493 -13.57 6.28 -28.17
CA THR A 493 -13.94 7.64 -27.81
C THR A 493 -12.94 8.21 -26.81
N LYS A 494 -12.39 9.38 -27.10
CA LYS A 494 -11.44 10.08 -26.23
C LYS A 494 -12.16 10.69 -25.02
N MET A 495 -11.95 10.11 -23.85
CA MET A 495 -12.52 10.53 -22.57
C MET A 495 -11.80 11.74 -21.98
N THR A 496 -10.45 11.72 -22.00
CA THR A 496 -9.61 12.83 -21.56
C THR A 496 -8.27 12.81 -22.29
N THR A 497 -7.55 13.93 -22.24
CA THR A 497 -6.21 14.08 -22.81
C THR A 497 -5.36 14.90 -21.87
N THR A 498 -4.13 14.43 -21.64
CA THR A 498 -3.08 15.20 -20.99
C THR A 498 -1.83 15.19 -21.88
N CYS A 499 -0.88 16.06 -21.59
CA CYS A 499 0.40 16.12 -22.27
C CYS A 499 1.54 16.26 -21.26
N LEU A 500 2.75 15.87 -21.66
CA LEU A 500 3.95 16.29 -20.94
C LEU A 500 4.14 17.79 -21.21
N SER A 501 4.06 18.63 -20.17
CA SER A 501 4.07 20.10 -20.32
C SER A 501 5.05 20.81 -19.40
N THR A 502 5.42 22.03 -19.78
CA THR A 502 6.06 23.01 -18.90
C THR A 502 5.04 23.71 -18.02
N ARG A 503 5.45 24.17 -16.84
CA ARG A 503 4.60 24.90 -15.86
C ARG A 503 5.33 26.15 -15.29
N PRO A 504 5.82 27.08 -16.13
CA PRO A 504 6.61 28.22 -15.68
C PRO A 504 5.82 29.29 -14.92
N ASP A 505 4.50 29.40 -15.07
CA ASP A 505 3.68 30.48 -14.47
C ASP A 505 2.50 29.97 -13.63
N TRP A 506 2.53 28.71 -13.16
CA TRP A 506 1.36 28.07 -12.56
C TRP A 506 0.83 28.79 -11.30
N MET A 507 1.70 29.40 -10.47
CA MET A 507 1.23 30.10 -9.26
C MET A 507 0.47 31.37 -9.65
N PHE A 508 0.96 32.10 -10.64
CA PHE A 508 0.34 33.31 -11.15
C PHE A 508 -0.94 33.03 -11.94
N GLU A 509 -0.97 31.96 -12.74
CA GLU A 509 -2.20 31.49 -13.41
C GLU A 509 -3.30 31.15 -12.40
N GLN A 510 -2.94 30.51 -11.28
CA GLN A 510 -3.86 30.20 -10.18
C GLN A 510 -4.02 31.35 -9.17
N MET A 511 -3.49 32.55 -9.43
CA MET A 511 -3.41 33.64 -8.45
C MET A 511 -4.77 33.93 -7.80
N ASN A 512 -5.86 33.94 -8.55
CA ASN A 512 -7.19 34.23 -8.01
C ASN A 512 -7.67 33.21 -6.97
N ILE A 513 -7.21 31.97 -7.09
CA ILE A 513 -7.53 30.84 -6.22
C ILE A 513 -6.61 30.87 -4.98
N ILE A 514 -5.29 30.98 -5.20
CA ILE A 514 -4.32 30.72 -4.13
C ILE A 514 -3.88 31.98 -3.34
N ARG A 515 -4.10 33.20 -3.87
CA ARG A 515 -3.54 34.45 -3.29
C ARG A 515 -3.88 34.71 -1.82
N ASN A 516 -5.04 34.27 -1.36
CA ASN A 516 -5.51 34.57 0.00
C ASN A 516 -4.99 33.58 1.06
N HIS A 517 -4.31 32.52 0.63
CA HIS A 517 -3.85 31.46 1.51
C HIS A 517 -2.42 31.70 1.99
N LYS A 518 -2.08 31.10 3.13
CA LYS A 518 -0.74 31.16 3.71
C LYS A 518 0.23 30.38 2.81
N LEU A 519 1.46 30.84 2.66
CA LEU A 519 2.48 30.16 1.86
C LEU A 519 2.64 28.69 2.28
N ILE A 520 2.70 28.43 3.59
CA ILE A 520 2.84 27.08 4.14
C ILE A 520 1.62 26.17 3.94
N SER A 521 0.47 26.70 3.55
CA SER A 521 -0.71 25.87 3.24
C SER A 521 -0.72 25.35 1.80
N LEU A 522 0.13 25.93 0.94
CA LEU A 522 0.24 25.55 -0.46
C LEU A 522 1.08 24.29 -0.61
N PHE A 523 0.67 23.39 -1.50
CA PHE A 523 1.50 22.29 -1.97
C PHE A 523 2.52 22.84 -2.95
N ILE A 524 3.78 22.96 -2.54
CA ILE A 524 4.86 23.52 -3.34
C ILE A 524 5.84 22.41 -3.75
N PRO A 525 5.94 22.11 -5.05
CA PRO A 525 6.91 21.14 -5.56
C PRO A 525 8.31 21.76 -5.60
N GLY A 526 9.32 20.93 -5.36
CA GLY A 526 10.71 21.33 -5.32
C GLY A 526 11.67 20.18 -5.57
N THR A 527 12.95 20.48 -5.48
CA THR A 527 14.04 19.54 -5.77
C THR A 527 15.01 19.43 -4.59
N HIS A 528 15.44 18.20 -4.31
CA HIS A 528 16.49 17.92 -3.33
C HIS A 528 17.87 18.19 -3.94
N ASN A 529 18.76 18.80 -3.15
CA ASN A 529 20.09 19.23 -3.54
C ASN A 529 20.16 19.78 -4.98
N SER A 530 19.29 20.74 -5.29
CA SER A 530 18.82 21.10 -6.62
C SER A 530 19.93 21.49 -7.60
N GLY A 531 21.03 22.04 -7.10
CA GLY A 531 22.19 22.44 -7.91
C GLY A 531 23.17 21.29 -8.20
N SER A 532 22.83 20.06 -7.84
CA SER A 532 23.63 18.87 -8.10
C SER A 532 23.19 18.16 -9.39
N TYR A 533 23.50 18.79 -10.52
CA TYR A 533 23.27 18.30 -11.89
C TYR A 533 24.57 18.34 -12.70
N LEU A 534 24.64 17.63 -13.82
CA LEU A 534 25.77 17.64 -14.74
C LEU A 534 25.37 18.13 -16.12
N LYS A 535 26.35 18.66 -16.86
CA LYS A 535 26.23 18.99 -18.27
C LYS A 535 26.73 17.87 -19.19
N ALA A 536 27.42 16.86 -18.66
CA ALA A 536 28.03 15.77 -19.42
C ALA A 536 27.12 14.53 -19.46
N GLU A 537 27.10 13.83 -20.60
CA GLU A 537 26.26 12.64 -20.82
C GLU A 537 26.82 11.37 -20.14
N VAL A 538 28.14 11.29 -19.92
CA VAL A 538 28.81 10.15 -19.27
C VAL A 538 29.14 10.51 -17.83
N GLN A 539 28.61 9.73 -16.88
CA GLN A 539 28.87 9.89 -15.45
C GLN A 539 29.96 8.94 -14.96
N SER A 540 30.92 9.47 -14.22
CA SER A 540 31.82 8.70 -13.37
C SER A 540 31.06 8.03 -12.22
N VAL A 541 31.68 7.04 -11.57
CA VAL A 541 31.10 6.35 -10.41
C VAL A 541 30.69 7.32 -9.31
N ILE A 542 31.51 8.33 -9.03
CA ILE A 542 31.21 9.33 -8.00
C ILE A 542 29.95 10.13 -8.38
N GLU A 543 29.84 10.53 -9.65
CA GLU A 543 28.72 11.30 -10.17
C GLU A 543 27.39 10.55 -10.09
N GLN A 544 27.39 9.22 -10.25
CA GLN A 544 26.20 8.38 -10.05
C GLN A 544 25.64 8.43 -8.61
N PHE A 545 26.46 8.91 -7.64
CA PHE A 545 26.12 9.03 -6.23
C PHE A 545 26.11 10.47 -5.70
N THR A 546 26.42 11.47 -6.53
CA THR A 546 26.36 12.89 -6.15
C THR A 546 25.32 13.66 -6.93
N VAL A 547 25.02 13.28 -8.18
CA VAL A 547 23.98 13.90 -9.00
C VAL A 547 22.60 13.54 -8.44
N THR A 548 21.75 14.55 -8.27
CA THR A 548 20.36 14.39 -7.79
C THR A 548 19.34 14.91 -8.78
N GLN A 549 19.76 15.71 -9.78
CA GLN A 549 18.88 16.26 -10.81
C GLN A 549 19.50 16.08 -12.20
N GLU A 550 18.66 15.82 -13.21
CA GLU A 550 19.10 15.81 -14.63
C GLU A 550 19.13 17.21 -15.22
N ARG A 551 18.25 18.07 -14.72
CA ARG A 551 17.97 19.39 -15.25
C ARG A 551 18.78 20.45 -14.54
N ASN A 552 19.18 21.48 -15.28
CA ASN A 552 19.68 22.71 -14.67
C ASN A 552 18.55 23.49 -13.97
N ILE A 553 18.89 24.58 -13.28
CA ILE A 553 17.91 25.31 -12.46
C ILE A 553 16.84 26.00 -13.31
N THR A 554 17.22 26.57 -14.45
CA THR A 554 16.26 27.13 -15.41
C THR A 554 15.22 26.09 -15.83
N GLU A 555 15.65 24.89 -16.19
CA GLU A 555 14.77 23.80 -16.63
C GLU A 555 13.89 23.24 -15.49
N GLN A 556 14.40 23.17 -14.26
CA GLN A 556 13.62 22.79 -13.08
C GLN A 556 12.51 23.82 -12.80
N LEU A 557 12.82 25.12 -12.91
CA LEU A 557 11.86 26.21 -12.75
C LEU A 557 10.77 26.18 -13.83
N ILE A 558 11.18 26.00 -15.09
CA ILE A 558 10.26 25.88 -16.25
C ILE A 558 9.36 24.66 -16.11
N ALA A 559 9.89 23.55 -15.57
CA ALA A 559 9.08 22.36 -15.29
C ALA A 559 8.09 22.55 -14.13
N GLY A 560 8.27 23.57 -13.27
CA GLY A 560 7.29 23.98 -12.27
C GLY A 560 7.77 23.94 -10.81
N ALA A 561 9.03 23.57 -10.55
CA ALA A 561 9.60 23.63 -9.20
C ALA A 561 9.63 25.08 -8.68
N ARG A 562 9.30 25.26 -7.39
CA ARG A 562 9.34 26.57 -6.71
C ARG A 562 10.09 26.54 -5.38
N TYR A 563 10.49 25.36 -4.91
CA TYR A 563 11.35 25.18 -3.75
C TYR A 563 12.67 24.52 -4.16
N PHE A 564 13.79 25.10 -3.75
CA PHE A 564 15.14 24.63 -4.10
C PHE A 564 15.98 24.43 -2.83
N ASP A 565 16.51 23.23 -2.64
CA ASP A 565 17.44 22.91 -1.56
C ASP A 565 18.89 23.00 -2.07
N PHE A 566 19.66 23.94 -1.56
CA PHE A 566 21.07 24.13 -1.92
C PHE A 566 21.98 23.83 -0.73
N ARG A 567 23.11 23.17 -1.02
CA ARG A 567 24.16 22.84 -0.05
C ARG A 567 25.43 23.64 -0.38
N PRO A 568 25.69 24.79 0.27
CA PRO A 568 26.78 25.68 -0.12
C PRO A 568 28.16 25.17 0.28
N ALA A 569 29.14 25.40 -0.58
CA ALA A 569 30.54 25.14 -0.31
C ALA A 569 31.39 26.37 -0.67
N ILE A 570 32.46 26.59 0.09
CA ILE A 570 33.49 27.58 -0.22
C ILE A 570 34.70 26.86 -0.80
N LYS A 571 35.07 27.24 -2.02
CA LYS A 571 36.32 26.83 -2.65
C LYS A 571 37.32 27.97 -2.50
N LYS A 572 38.36 27.76 -1.68
CA LYS A 572 39.43 28.74 -1.45
C LYS A 572 40.50 28.58 -2.53
N VAL A 573 40.45 29.42 -3.55
CA VAL A 573 41.51 29.58 -4.56
C VAL A 573 42.19 30.94 -4.32
N GLU A 574 42.52 31.72 -5.36
CA GLU A 574 43.05 33.09 -5.22
C GLU A 574 42.00 34.08 -4.66
N GLN A 575 40.73 33.85 -5.00
CA GLN A 575 39.57 34.55 -4.44
C GLN A 575 38.57 33.53 -3.88
N THR A 576 37.72 33.96 -2.94
CA THR A 576 36.66 33.10 -2.38
C THR A 576 35.59 32.84 -3.43
N GLU A 577 35.42 31.59 -3.86
CA GLU A 577 34.34 31.17 -4.74
C GLU A 577 33.27 30.38 -3.99
N TYR A 578 32.00 30.66 -4.26
CA TYR A 578 30.87 29.90 -3.73
C TYR A 578 30.38 28.86 -4.75
N TRP A 579 30.15 27.65 -4.26
CA TRP A 579 29.75 26.49 -5.04
C TRP A 579 28.57 25.77 -4.38
N ILE A 580 27.87 24.95 -5.15
CA ILE A 580 26.99 23.89 -4.64
C ILE A 580 27.83 22.63 -4.43
N ALA A 581 27.50 21.84 -3.42
CA ALA A 581 28.16 20.56 -3.15
C ALA A 581 27.16 19.43 -2.85
N HIS A 582 27.62 18.21 -2.99
CA HIS A 582 26.95 17.02 -2.46
C HIS A 582 27.94 16.28 -1.57
N GLY A 583 27.78 16.42 -0.25
CA GLY A 583 28.82 16.03 0.70
C GLY A 583 30.12 16.80 0.42
N SER A 584 31.23 16.09 0.28
CA SER A 584 32.56 16.69 0.02
C SER A 584 32.84 16.99 -1.47
N TYR A 585 31.88 16.76 -2.37
CA TYR A 585 32.08 16.91 -3.81
C TYR A 585 31.46 18.22 -4.32
N PHE A 586 32.26 19.03 -5.01
CA PHE A 586 31.81 20.29 -5.63
C PHE A 586 31.05 20.01 -6.93
N MET A 587 29.86 20.61 -7.07
CA MET A 587 28.97 20.43 -8.21
C MET A 587 29.02 21.67 -9.13
N ASN A 588 28.00 22.51 -9.11
CA ASN A 588 27.91 23.71 -9.95
C ASN A 588 28.30 24.98 -9.18
N LYS A 589 28.75 26.02 -9.91
CA LYS A 589 29.03 27.34 -9.33
C LYS A 589 27.73 27.94 -8.80
N MET A 590 27.81 28.57 -7.63
CA MET A 590 26.66 29.25 -7.03
C MET A 590 26.14 30.37 -7.94
N ASP A 591 27.04 31.10 -8.60
CA ASP A 591 26.65 32.19 -9.49
C ASP A 591 25.75 31.75 -10.65
N ASP A 592 26.01 30.58 -11.25
CA ASP A 592 25.22 30.03 -12.34
C ASP A 592 23.78 29.74 -11.86
N VAL A 593 23.69 29.02 -10.75
CA VAL A 593 22.42 28.67 -10.09
C VAL A 593 21.60 29.91 -9.71
N LEU A 594 22.24 30.93 -9.14
CA LEU A 594 21.55 32.16 -8.74
C LEU A 594 21.16 33.04 -9.94
N ASN A 595 21.95 33.03 -11.01
CA ASN A 595 21.64 33.73 -12.27
C ASN A 595 20.41 33.12 -12.95
N ASP A 596 20.29 31.80 -12.98
CA ASP A 596 19.13 31.08 -13.51
C ASP A 596 17.84 31.53 -12.80
N ILE A 597 17.86 31.54 -11.45
CA ILE A 597 16.72 31.98 -10.64
C ILE A 597 16.38 33.45 -10.90
N LYS A 598 17.39 34.32 -10.93
CA LYS A 598 17.17 35.75 -11.19
C LYS A 598 16.55 35.96 -12.56
N THR A 599 17.05 35.27 -13.58
CA THR A 599 16.54 35.36 -14.96
C THR A 599 15.10 34.89 -15.04
N PHE A 600 14.77 33.76 -14.42
CA PHE A 600 13.40 33.27 -14.34
C PHE A 600 12.47 34.28 -13.67
N MET A 601 12.86 34.83 -12.51
CA MET A 601 12.06 35.83 -11.80
C MET A 601 11.84 37.12 -12.59
N LEU A 602 12.80 37.53 -13.43
CA LEU A 602 12.63 38.70 -14.30
C LEU A 602 11.61 38.47 -15.42
N ASN A 603 11.39 37.21 -15.79
CA ASN A 603 10.48 36.82 -16.86
C ASN A 603 9.12 36.30 -16.38
N THR A 604 8.94 36.07 -15.07
CA THR A 604 7.70 35.50 -14.49
C THR A 604 7.21 36.29 -13.25
N GLN A 605 5.97 36.04 -12.84
CA GLN A 605 5.38 36.57 -11.61
C GLN A 605 5.41 35.57 -10.45
N GLU A 606 6.21 34.52 -10.59
CA GLU A 606 6.24 33.41 -9.65
C GLU A 606 7.00 33.74 -8.36
N ILE A 607 6.62 33.06 -7.28
CA ILE A 607 7.31 33.11 -5.99
C ILE A 607 8.31 31.96 -5.94
N VAL A 608 9.59 32.26 -5.70
CA VAL A 608 10.66 31.26 -5.60
C VAL A 608 11.18 31.20 -4.16
N ILE A 609 11.40 29.98 -3.67
CA ILE A 609 11.92 29.71 -2.34
C ILE A 609 13.23 28.95 -2.47
N ILE A 610 14.28 29.54 -1.92
CA ILE A 610 15.60 28.93 -1.86
C ILE A 610 15.92 28.61 -0.40
N SER A 611 16.39 27.40 -0.14
CA SER A 611 16.88 26.97 1.17
C SER A 611 18.36 26.65 1.10
N PHE A 612 19.16 27.32 1.94
CA PHE A 612 20.57 26.98 2.13
C PHE A 612 20.77 26.18 3.41
N LYS A 613 21.35 24.98 3.29
CA LYS A 613 21.53 24.04 4.40
C LYS A 613 22.86 23.29 4.35
N GLU A 614 23.22 22.69 5.48
CA GLU A 614 24.33 21.76 5.71
C GLU A 614 25.71 22.39 5.62
N PHE A 615 25.93 23.28 4.66
CA PHE A 615 27.18 24.02 4.46
C PHE A 615 28.42 23.10 4.53
N PRO A 616 28.49 22.05 3.69
CA PRO A 616 29.41 20.93 3.88
C PRO A 616 30.90 21.30 3.83
N ILE A 617 31.28 22.41 3.18
CA ILE A 617 32.70 22.76 2.97
C ILE A 617 32.93 24.26 3.19
N GLY A 618 33.87 24.62 4.08
CA GLY A 618 34.47 25.95 4.17
C GLY A 618 33.67 27.03 4.90
N PHE A 619 32.53 26.69 5.51
CA PHE A 619 31.70 27.56 6.33
C PHE A 619 31.94 27.38 7.85
N GLU A 620 33.20 27.20 8.26
CA GLU A 620 33.49 26.91 9.68
C GLU A 620 33.33 28.16 10.57
N LYS A 621 33.52 29.37 10.02
CA LYS A 621 33.54 30.61 10.80
C LYS A 621 32.26 31.40 10.61
N LYS A 622 31.89 32.14 11.66
CA LYS A 622 30.80 33.11 11.61
C LYS A 622 30.96 34.12 10.46
N ALA A 623 32.19 34.56 10.20
CA ALA A 623 32.49 35.49 9.10
C ALA A 623 32.12 34.92 7.73
N ASP A 624 32.32 33.62 7.51
CA ASP A 624 32.02 32.95 6.23
C ASP A 624 30.51 33.01 5.93
N HIS A 625 29.68 32.71 6.94
CA HIS A 625 28.23 32.86 6.83
C HIS A 625 27.77 34.31 6.60
N LEU A 626 28.36 35.28 7.30
CA LEU A 626 28.00 36.70 7.14
C LEU A 626 28.38 37.23 5.76
N ASN A 627 29.57 36.87 5.26
CA ASN A 627 30.02 37.23 3.92
C ASN A 627 29.12 36.60 2.84
N PHE A 628 28.68 35.36 3.03
CA PHE A 628 27.77 34.70 2.10
C PHE A 628 26.37 35.35 2.13
N ILE A 629 25.84 35.71 3.29
CA ILE A 629 24.58 36.46 3.39
C ILE A 629 24.68 37.80 2.64
N GLN A 630 25.78 38.55 2.81
CA GLN A 630 26.00 39.80 2.08
C GLN A 630 26.10 39.57 0.57
N TYR A 631 26.76 38.49 0.14
CA TYR A 631 26.82 38.08 -1.26
C TYR A 631 25.42 37.82 -1.85
N LEU A 632 24.56 37.08 -1.13
CA LEU A 632 23.17 36.80 -1.54
C LEU A 632 22.34 38.09 -1.65
N GLU A 633 22.45 38.98 -0.65
CA GLU A 633 21.73 40.26 -0.66
C GLU A 633 22.16 41.16 -1.83
N LYS A 634 23.45 41.16 -2.17
CA LYS A 634 23.97 41.90 -3.32
C LYS A 634 23.51 41.28 -4.64
N LYS A 635 23.40 39.95 -4.73
CA LYS A 635 22.95 39.26 -5.94
C LYS A 635 21.49 39.55 -6.28
N PHE A 636 20.63 39.59 -5.25
CA PHE A 636 19.18 39.74 -5.36
C PHE A 636 18.64 41.07 -4.81
N VAL A 637 19.39 42.16 -4.97
CA VAL A 637 18.92 43.52 -4.63
C VAL A 637 17.57 43.77 -5.29
N GLY A 638 16.57 44.16 -4.48
CA GLY A 638 15.22 44.45 -4.94
C GLY A 638 14.34 43.22 -5.28
N HIS A 639 14.82 41.99 -5.04
CA HIS A 639 14.04 40.77 -5.33
C HIS A 639 13.67 39.97 -4.07
N ILE A 640 14.43 40.09 -2.97
CA ILE A 640 14.21 39.33 -1.74
C ILE A 640 13.01 39.90 -0.96
N TYR A 641 12.09 39.01 -0.59
CA TYR A 641 10.96 39.31 0.29
C TYR A 641 11.41 39.36 1.75
N GLU A 642 11.21 40.51 2.39
CA GLU A 642 11.71 40.78 3.73
C GLU A 642 10.90 40.03 4.81
N ARG A 643 11.61 39.49 5.81
CA ARG A 643 11.04 38.72 6.91
C ARG A 643 10.09 39.56 7.75
N THR A 644 8.85 39.12 7.83
CA THR A 644 7.81 39.76 8.64
C THR A 644 7.61 39.03 9.97
N ARG A 645 6.85 39.63 10.90
CA ARG A 645 6.46 38.97 12.16
C ARG A 645 5.61 37.72 11.95
N LYS A 646 4.94 37.59 10.80
CA LYS A 646 4.16 36.39 10.43
C LYS A 646 5.06 35.20 10.07
N LEU A 647 6.36 35.42 9.85
CA LEU A 647 7.29 34.42 9.34
C LEU A 647 6.64 33.66 8.17
N TRP A 648 6.73 32.34 8.15
CA TRP A 648 6.25 31.47 7.09
C TRP A 648 4.71 31.48 6.91
N GLU A 649 3.96 32.16 7.78
CA GLU A 649 2.51 32.32 7.67
C GLU A 649 2.06 33.50 6.79
N VAL A 650 2.98 34.16 6.09
CA VAL A 650 2.63 35.19 5.10
C VAL A 650 1.72 34.63 4.00
N THR A 651 0.81 35.47 3.51
CA THR A 651 -0.05 35.08 2.39
C THR A 651 0.65 35.33 1.05
N LEU A 652 0.27 34.58 0.01
CA LEU A 652 0.82 34.82 -1.33
C LEU A 652 0.49 36.23 -1.83
N ARG A 653 -0.68 36.76 -1.48
CA ARG A 653 -1.08 38.16 -1.73
C ARG A 653 -0.10 39.15 -1.11
N ASP A 654 0.31 38.94 0.15
CA ASP A 654 1.27 39.82 0.83
C ASP A 654 2.62 39.82 0.11
N ILE A 655 3.05 38.66 -0.43
CA ILE A 655 4.28 38.53 -1.21
C ILE A 655 4.15 39.24 -2.56
N TRP A 656 3.11 38.96 -3.35
CA TRP A 656 2.92 39.63 -4.64
C TRP A 656 2.79 41.15 -4.51
N LYS A 657 2.10 41.65 -3.47
CA LYS A 657 1.92 43.09 -3.24
C LYS A 657 3.21 43.83 -2.90
N SER A 658 4.23 43.17 -2.35
CA SER A 658 5.49 43.87 -2.04
C SER A 658 6.34 44.15 -3.28
N GLY A 659 6.03 43.53 -4.42
CA GLY A 659 6.86 43.57 -5.63
C GLY A 659 8.11 42.69 -5.56
N THR A 660 8.38 42.05 -4.42
CA THR A 660 9.49 41.12 -4.21
C THR A 660 8.99 39.69 -4.12
N ARG A 661 9.70 38.72 -4.71
CA ARG A 661 9.18 37.36 -4.93
C ARG A 661 10.14 36.22 -4.56
N LEU A 662 11.31 36.54 -4.00
CA LEU A 662 12.29 35.53 -3.57
C LEU A 662 12.29 35.41 -2.04
N LEU A 663 12.07 34.21 -1.51
CA LEU A 663 12.29 33.89 -0.11
C LEU A 663 13.57 33.06 0.03
N ILE A 664 14.45 33.44 0.96
CA ILE A 664 15.71 32.74 1.22
C ILE A 664 15.70 32.22 2.66
N SER A 665 15.60 30.90 2.87
CA SER A 665 15.80 30.28 4.19
C SER A 665 17.26 29.87 4.40
N TYR A 666 17.72 29.93 5.64
CA TYR A 666 19.12 29.68 5.97
C TYR A 666 19.26 28.88 7.27
N ASP A 667 19.89 27.70 7.18
CA ASP A 667 20.05 26.76 8.31
C ASP A 667 21.27 27.09 9.19
N ASN A 668 21.33 28.33 9.68
CA ASN A 668 22.32 28.79 10.65
C ASN A 668 21.84 30.09 11.31
N ASN A 669 22.03 30.24 12.63
CA ASN A 669 21.54 31.38 13.42
C ASN A 669 22.01 32.77 12.93
N ASN A 670 23.04 32.85 12.08
CA ASN A 670 23.47 34.09 11.44
C ASN A 670 22.39 34.75 10.56
N TYR A 671 21.34 34.02 10.16
CA TYR A 671 20.16 34.60 9.50
C TYR A 671 19.56 35.79 10.27
N GLN A 672 19.69 35.81 11.61
CA GLN A 672 19.16 36.88 12.45
C GLN A 672 19.83 38.23 12.21
N LYS A 673 21.02 38.25 11.58
CA LYS A 673 21.75 39.47 11.25
C LYS A 673 21.21 40.21 10.04
N SER A 674 20.24 39.62 9.34
CA SER A 674 19.54 40.26 8.22
C SER A 674 18.03 40.06 8.37
N SER A 675 17.24 41.08 8.05
CA SER A 675 15.78 40.95 7.90
C SER A 675 15.41 40.27 6.58
N LYS A 676 16.31 40.17 5.61
CA LYS A 676 16.05 39.55 4.31
C LYS A 676 16.18 38.03 4.30
N ILE A 677 16.84 37.45 5.30
CA ILE A 677 17.08 36.01 5.39
C ILE A 677 16.12 35.38 6.39
N TRP A 678 15.45 34.31 5.99
CA TRP A 678 14.42 33.64 6.76
C TRP A 678 14.98 32.49 7.61
N PRO A 679 14.37 32.17 8.77
CA PRO A 679 14.77 31.03 9.59
C PRO A 679 14.59 29.73 8.81
N ARG A 680 15.37 28.69 9.14
CA ARG A 680 15.33 27.40 8.46
C ARG A 680 13.92 26.83 8.29
N ILE A 681 13.70 26.12 7.20
CA ILE A 681 12.57 25.20 7.03
C ILE A 681 13.06 23.79 7.39
N PRO A 682 12.53 23.15 8.45
CA PRO A 682 12.81 21.76 8.78
C PRO A 682 12.66 20.82 7.57
N HIS A 683 13.65 19.95 7.34
CA HIS A 683 13.55 18.89 6.34
C HIS A 683 13.17 17.60 7.05
N MET A 684 12.11 16.96 6.57
CA MET A 684 11.68 15.64 6.99
C MET A 684 12.37 14.61 6.11
N TRP A 685 13.64 14.36 6.42
CA TRP A 685 14.46 13.35 5.77
C TRP A 685 14.65 12.18 6.72
N GLY A 686 14.19 10.99 6.31
CA GLY A 686 14.08 9.83 7.19
C GLY A 686 15.29 8.91 7.27
N ASP A 687 16.36 9.21 6.55
CA ASP A 687 17.56 8.35 6.45
C ASP A 687 17.25 6.88 6.11
N ILE A 688 16.18 6.67 5.34
CA ILE A 688 15.67 5.35 4.99
C ILE A 688 16.50 4.77 3.84
N ARG A 689 16.97 3.53 4.00
CA ARG A 689 17.77 2.85 2.97
C ARG A 689 16.88 2.10 1.98
N PRO A 690 17.34 1.86 0.74
CA PRO A 690 16.62 1.01 -0.20
C PRO A 690 16.33 -0.39 0.36
N SER A 691 17.25 -0.94 1.17
CA SER A 691 17.09 -2.24 1.84
C SER A 691 15.97 -2.27 2.88
N SER A 692 15.53 -1.11 3.38
CA SER A 692 14.37 -1.00 4.29
C SER A 692 13.03 -1.04 3.53
N GLY A 693 13.06 -0.90 2.20
CA GLY A 693 11.90 -0.96 1.33
C GLY A 693 11.07 0.33 1.28
N LEU A 694 10.20 0.41 0.27
CA LEU A 694 9.32 1.56 0.02
C LEU A 694 8.32 1.80 1.16
N GLU A 695 7.89 0.75 1.87
CA GLU A 695 6.92 0.87 2.95
C GLU A 695 7.49 1.59 4.17
N ALA A 696 8.78 1.39 4.47
CA ALA A 696 9.46 2.13 5.54
C ALA A 696 9.53 3.62 5.21
N LEU A 697 9.83 3.97 3.95
CA LEU A 697 9.83 5.35 3.48
C LEU A 697 8.42 5.96 3.58
N ARG A 698 7.38 5.24 3.12
CA ARG A 698 5.98 5.67 3.22
C ARG A 698 5.54 5.88 4.67
N SER A 699 5.92 4.97 5.57
CA SER A 699 5.59 5.05 6.99
C SER A 699 6.24 6.26 7.65
N TYR A 700 7.51 6.51 7.35
CA TYR A 700 8.21 7.71 7.81
C TYR A 700 7.50 8.98 7.34
N LEU A 701 7.19 9.09 6.04
CA LEU A 701 6.49 10.24 5.47
C LEU A 701 5.12 10.45 6.10
N THR A 702 4.38 9.37 6.38
CA THR A 702 3.08 9.43 7.05
C THR A 702 3.19 10.06 8.45
N MET A 703 4.19 9.66 9.22
CA MET A 703 4.46 10.27 10.54
C MET A 703 4.93 11.72 10.39
N ALA A 704 5.81 11.97 9.42
CA ALA A 704 6.34 13.29 9.13
C ALA A 704 5.25 14.27 8.72
N ASP A 705 4.20 13.82 8.01
CA ASP A 705 3.10 14.65 7.51
C ASP A 705 1.88 14.76 8.44
N ALA A 706 1.85 14.01 9.55
CA ALA A 706 0.70 13.95 10.46
C ALA A 706 0.36 15.26 11.19
N ASN A 707 1.29 16.21 11.33
CA ASN A 707 1.08 17.41 12.17
C ASN A 707 1.61 18.73 11.53
N PRO A 708 0.78 19.50 10.80
CA PRO A 708 1.24 20.57 9.90
C PRO A 708 1.47 21.95 10.56
N THR A 709 1.70 22.03 11.87
CA THR A 709 1.73 23.32 12.60
C THR A 709 2.95 24.21 12.30
N HIS A 710 3.93 23.71 11.52
CA HIS A 710 5.16 24.43 11.17
C HIS A 710 5.56 24.20 9.71
N PRO A 711 6.25 25.16 9.07
CA PRO A 711 6.82 24.96 7.73
C PRO A 711 7.74 23.74 7.75
N ARG A 712 7.59 22.84 6.79
CA ARG A 712 8.45 21.65 6.64
C ARG A 712 8.52 21.22 5.20
N VAL A 713 9.66 20.62 4.83
CA VAL A 713 9.87 20.05 3.50
C VAL A 713 9.98 18.55 3.64
N SER A 714 9.07 17.83 3.02
CA SER A 714 9.14 16.37 2.94
C SER A 714 10.16 15.98 1.87
N MET A 715 11.07 15.07 2.25
CA MET A 715 12.18 14.57 1.43
C MET A 715 11.99 13.08 1.14
N PRO A 716 11.16 12.71 0.15
CA PRO A 716 10.78 11.33 -0.09
C PRO A 716 11.79 10.59 -0.98
N GLN A 717 13.05 10.52 -0.57
CA GLN A 717 14.13 9.80 -1.25
C GLN A 717 14.83 8.81 -0.31
N PHE A 718 15.46 7.78 -0.89
CA PHE A 718 16.30 6.87 -0.13
C PHE A 718 17.68 7.49 0.15
N THR A 719 18.27 7.14 1.30
CA THR A 719 19.62 7.53 1.69
C THR A 719 20.57 6.35 1.53
N LEU A 720 21.64 6.55 0.76
CA LEU A 720 22.75 5.60 0.65
C LEU A 720 23.80 5.87 1.72
N ASN A 721 24.48 4.82 2.19
CA ASN A 721 25.62 4.96 3.10
C ASN A 721 26.95 4.71 2.39
N ALA A 722 28.05 5.08 3.04
CA ALA A 722 29.41 4.94 2.49
C ALA A 722 29.77 3.48 2.13
N MET A 723 29.31 2.49 2.90
CA MET A 723 29.55 1.07 2.57
C MET A 723 28.78 0.64 1.32
N THR A 724 27.54 1.08 1.15
CA THR A 724 26.76 0.81 -0.05
C THR A 724 27.45 1.44 -1.26
N ILE A 725 27.88 2.69 -1.18
CA ILE A 725 28.62 3.35 -2.25
C ILE A 725 29.93 2.58 -2.58
N ALA A 726 30.69 2.17 -1.56
CA ALA A 726 31.93 1.42 -1.74
C ALA A 726 31.71 0.02 -2.36
N SER A 727 30.69 -0.72 -1.91
CA SER A 727 30.34 -2.02 -2.47
C SER A 727 29.87 -1.92 -3.93
N HIS A 728 29.19 -0.82 -4.30
CA HIS A 728 28.77 -0.58 -5.68
C HIS A 728 29.94 -0.17 -6.58
N ALA A 729 30.89 0.62 -6.08
CA ALA A 729 32.12 0.93 -6.82
C ALA A 729 32.94 -0.34 -7.14
N ILE A 730 32.93 -1.33 -6.25
CA ILE A 730 33.55 -2.65 -6.50
C ILE A 730 32.74 -3.46 -7.52
N ALA A 731 31.40 -3.42 -7.46
CA ALA A 731 30.54 -4.12 -8.40
C ALA A 731 30.65 -3.58 -9.84
N ASP A 732 30.92 -2.28 -10.02
CA ASP A 732 31.15 -1.59 -11.32
C ASP A 732 32.43 -2.06 -12.00
N VAL A 733 33.51 -2.25 -11.23
CA VAL A 733 34.73 -2.89 -11.72
C VAL A 733 34.49 -4.35 -12.15
N LEU A 734 33.45 -5.00 -11.62
CA LEU A 734 33.11 -6.41 -11.88
C LEU A 734 31.96 -6.61 -12.89
N GLY A 735 31.36 -5.55 -13.43
CA GLY A 735 30.30 -5.63 -14.44
C GLY A 735 28.96 -6.21 -13.97
N MET A 736 28.59 -6.05 -12.70
CA MET A 736 27.32 -6.51 -12.12
C MET A 736 26.25 -5.42 -12.15
N GLU A 737 24.94 -5.72 -12.28
CA GLU A 737 23.88 -4.69 -12.32
C GLU A 737 23.96 -3.66 -11.15
N HIS A 738 23.91 -2.36 -11.47
CA HIS A 738 24.16 -1.26 -10.53
C HIS A 738 22.90 -0.59 -9.97
N THR A 739 23.02 -0.11 -8.72
CA THR A 739 22.09 0.84 -8.09
C THR A 739 22.76 2.22 -8.04
N SER A 740 22.21 3.23 -8.73
CA SER A 740 22.63 4.65 -8.65
C SER A 740 21.54 5.51 -8.01
N LEU A 741 21.84 6.76 -7.64
CA LEU A 741 20.79 7.69 -7.18
C LEU A 741 19.69 7.84 -8.23
N ARG A 742 20.02 7.79 -9.52
CA ARG A 742 19.04 7.84 -10.61
C ARG A 742 18.09 6.65 -10.61
N VAL A 743 18.64 5.44 -10.47
CA VAL A 743 17.82 4.21 -10.41
C VAL A 743 16.89 4.26 -9.19
N LEU A 744 17.39 4.73 -8.04
CA LEU A 744 16.58 4.90 -6.84
C LEU A 744 15.48 5.96 -7.02
N GLY A 745 15.82 7.10 -7.64
CA GLY A 745 14.85 8.15 -7.99
C GLY A 745 13.73 7.62 -8.88
N ALA A 746 14.04 6.77 -9.87
CA ALA A 746 13.04 6.14 -10.73
C ALA A 746 12.14 5.13 -9.98
N ILE A 747 12.74 4.31 -9.09
CA ILE A 747 12.02 3.33 -8.26
C ILE A 747 11.04 4.04 -7.31
N VAL A 748 11.48 5.15 -6.71
CA VAL A 748 10.70 5.87 -5.71
C VAL A 748 9.69 6.82 -6.36
N GLY A 749 10.05 7.44 -7.48
CA GLY A 749 9.34 8.60 -8.02
C GLY A 749 7.88 8.35 -8.39
N HIS A 750 7.56 7.19 -8.99
CA HIS A 750 6.17 6.85 -9.30
C HIS A 750 5.34 6.54 -8.05
N ASN A 751 5.95 5.96 -7.02
CA ASN A 751 5.29 5.71 -5.74
C ASN A 751 5.05 7.02 -4.98
N VAL A 752 6.01 7.93 -4.98
CA VAL A 752 5.88 9.29 -4.42
C VAL A 752 4.73 10.03 -5.07
N THR A 753 4.68 10.01 -6.41
CA THR A 753 3.57 10.57 -7.19
C THR A 753 2.23 10.04 -6.66
N GLN A 754 2.10 8.72 -6.51
CA GLN A 754 0.87 8.13 -5.99
C GLN A 754 0.58 8.54 -4.53
N TRP A 755 1.56 8.47 -3.62
CA TRP A 755 1.36 8.78 -2.21
C TRP A 755 0.94 10.23 -1.97
N TYR A 756 1.56 11.18 -2.67
CA TYR A 756 1.18 12.58 -2.55
C TYR A 756 -0.13 12.91 -3.24
N ASN A 757 -0.58 12.13 -4.22
CA ASN A 757 -1.91 12.28 -4.80
C ASN A 757 -3.03 11.72 -3.90
N GLU A 758 -2.76 10.64 -3.17
CA GLU A 758 -3.82 9.87 -2.48
C GLU A 758 -3.84 10.03 -0.97
N ILE A 759 -2.66 10.14 -0.36
CA ILE A 759 -2.46 10.03 1.08
C ILE A 759 -2.11 11.40 1.66
N PHE A 760 -1.06 12.02 1.13
CA PHE A 760 -0.46 13.18 1.79
C PHE A 760 -1.06 14.52 1.36
N TYR A 761 -1.73 14.58 0.20
CA TYR A 761 -2.19 15.83 -0.42
C TYR A 761 -2.73 16.82 0.62
N ARG A 762 -3.74 16.47 1.43
CA ARG A 762 -4.44 17.42 2.32
C ARG A 762 -3.53 18.31 3.18
N ASN A 763 -2.44 17.77 3.71
CA ASN A 763 -1.58 18.43 4.69
C ASN A 763 -0.17 18.72 4.17
N THR A 764 0.12 18.40 2.91
CA THR A 764 1.43 18.65 2.31
C THR A 764 1.66 20.13 2.06
N SER A 765 2.83 20.61 2.51
CA SER A 765 3.36 21.94 2.21
C SER A 765 4.45 21.84 1.13
N PHE A 766 5.73 21.76 1.51
CA PHE A 766 6.83 21.63 0.54
C PHE A 766 7.21 20.16 0.34
N VAL A 767 7.50 19.77 -0.91
CA VAL A 767 8.05 18.44 -1.23
C VAL A 767 9.25 18.63 -2.14
N ALA A 768 10.41 18.13 -1.74
CA ALA A 768 11.63 18.19 -2.53
C ALA A 768 12.11 16.78 -2.88
N VAL A 769 12.15 16.47 -4.17
CA VAL A 769 12.46 15.12 -4.68
C VAL A 769 13.81 15.06 -5.40
N ASP A 770 14.44 13.88 -5.42
CA ASP A 770 15.49 13.57 -6.39
C ASP A 770 14.85 13.30 -7.76
N TYR A 771 15.50 13.76 -8.83
CA TYR A 771 15.10 13.57 -10.22
C TYR A 771 13.62 13.89 -10.45
N MET A 772 13.25 15.17 -10.40
CA MET A 772 11.85 15.59 -10.46
C MET A 772 11.04 14.98 -11.61
N ASP A 773 11.66 14.77 -12.78
CA ASP A 773 11.04 14.16 -13.96
C ASP A 773 10.68 12.68 -13.77
N ALA A 774 11.25 11.99 -12.78
CA ALA A 774 10.84 10.65 -12.38
C ALA A 774 9.52 10.65 -11.58
N THR A 775 8.92 11.82 -11.37
CA THR A 775 7.71 12.03 -10.57
C THR A 775 6.68 12.88 -11.33
N GLY A 776 5.40 12.73 -10.98
CA GLY A 776 4.32 13.66 -11.35
C GLY A 776 4.04 14.73 -10.29
N ILE A 777 5.02 15.03 -9.42
CA ILE A 777 4.77 15.83 -8.21
C ILE A 777 4.30 17.26 -8.52
N VAL A 778 4.81 17.86 -9.60
CA VAL A 778 4.42 19.21 -10.03
C VAL A 778 2.94 19.24 -10.42
N GLU A 779 2.52 18.34 -11.30
CA GLU A 779 1.14 18.27 -11.79
C GLU A 779 0.15 18.04 -10.65
N ILE A 780 0.49 17.13 -9.73
CA ILE A 780 -0.30 16.84 -8.53
C ILE A 780 -0.37 18.06 -7.60
N ALA A 781 0.74 18.77 -7.41
CA ALA A 781 0.77 19.96 -6.57
C ALA A 781 -0.15 21.06 -7.12
N ILE A 782 -0.05 21.34 -8.43
CA ILE A 782 -0.88 22.32 -9.14
C ILE A 782 -2.37 21.94 -9.03
N GLU A 783 -2.71 20.69 -9.33
CA GLU A 783 -4.10 20.19 -9.28
C GLU A 783 -4.68 20.23 -7.86
N TRP A 784 -3.92 19.81 -6.86
CA TRP A 784 -4.43 19.82 -5.48
C TRP A 784 -4.49 21.21 -4.87
N ASN A 785 -3.63 22.15 -5.26
CA ASN A 785 -3.79 23.54 -4.85
C ASN A 785 -5.10 24.11 -5.38
N GLU A 786 -5.39 23.88 -6.66
CA GLU A 786 -6.67 24.27 -7.25
C GLU A 786 -7.84 23.65 -6.50
N ARG A 787 -7.83 22.32 -6.28
CA ARG A 787 -8.90 21.61 -5.59
C ARG A 787 -9.07 22.00 -4.11
N ARG A 788 -7.99 22.31 -3.39
CA ARG A 788 -8.05 22.69 -1.97
C ARG A 788 -8.65 24.07 -1.75
N PHE A 789 -8.46 24.97 -2.72
CA PHE A 789 -8.72 26.40 -2.55
C PHE A 789 -9.79 26.94 -3.50
N SER A 790 -10.28 26.16 -4.46
CA SER A 790 -11.45 26.51 -5.27
C SER A 790 -12.72 26.45 -4.40
N THR A 791 -13.39 27.59 -4.25
CA THR A 791 -14.68 27.75 -3.56
C THR A 791 -15.84 27.78 -4.53
#